data_AF-A0A6J3MIC7-F1
#
_entry.id   AF-A0A6J3MIC7-F1
#
_cell.length_a   1.000
_cell.length_b   1.000
_cell.length_c   1.000
_cell.angle_alpha   90.00
_cell.angle_beta   90.00
_cell.angle_gamma   90.00
#
_symmetry.space_group_name_H-M   'P 1'
#
loop_
_entity.id
_entity.type
_entity.pdbx_description
1 polymer ?
#
loop_
_entity_poly.entity_id
_entity_poly.type
_entity_poly.pdbx_seq_one_letter_code
_entity_poly.pdbx_strand_id
1 'polypeptide(L)'
;MRTTAERFSLDRATTSVPVRKVRFSEASKLQFRARAQRLAARGTLRAPTLKEGQMLKAEKMLVRVEITQQSLRNGFDERTSQGVETRSTDDWREFMVVTRSHVEDDASAVLQLYKSRVIAASATEKVKSKPKIEIPLSRKRTKVNIYSSLDKTLCVWHAEGSKTTIYYLRAQCGASAVEWYTSLENLLGHDRAQTLQVYIPHFCVSLRLENPFSLLEASDALSKAAEGNEEALMQAMVDEKSVAGAIVARCLEMLKDMPEWSDVLREWVEHEKIGLAWKRYDRLEWVYGAVEQKMYGTIAMQRTHDLELRPKDHYPDHTRLADGTSVEEPAPIEGFLIRLTSQKGQERSLGRLLFKRLYFTSQSQYLLFLRPTKALPPLLPEQPKMTQSTSIPRLTDSDSGAPLTIEIDPYPLADDKISWLCDEAVEPKESQVGHDKIAEDEAERNLKMLLSADGFINLCEVKIVRKFRRGAAASDEDIQDGSEVDFHQELPDTNHADGGTTELDEDRVFELVMKNDLVVRLQAYNKAARTEWMKRLQLLVTYWTERIKADMDLYKSTRQQNLRQLGIDERAEALVGQFAYKWEVKKSLASPSLYNMCGIAECRPIHISGTLFRKPRKHSTFSRCHVILSHGHMLIFQDTLRKRSGKTIGHIHHERISSISLQDSYLYSGLLTEGDLLYQNQTFDSNMPGHHSLPRVYLEDGWTSTDEDAMTTFVIWHANSKSWFKSANYVDDVRTQEDQQLDSGKVKTKLTRVSQLGATGRSVVFKARSRAERDHWVMAIQAETERMVAHNDEVRIVNGSKGSAGR
;
A
#
# COMPACT_ATOMS: atom_id res chain seq x y z
N MET A 1 20.25 20.36 -50.96
CA MET A 1 19.54 20.74 -49.72
C MET A 1 18.77 19.51 -49.25
N ARG A 2 19.34 18.78 -48.28
CA ARG A 2 18.82 17.49 -47.79
C ARG A 2 17.97 17.75 -46.56
N THR A 3 16.76 17.22 -46.61
CA THR A 3 15.77 17.08 -45.54
C THR A 3 16.32 16.28 -44.36
N THR A 4 16.41 16.90 -43.18
CA THR A 4 16.60 16.22 -41.89
C THR A 4 15.26 16.15 -41.18
N ALA A 5 14.62 14.98 -41.30
CA ALA A 5 13.50 14.59 -40.45
C ALA A 5 14.06 14.33 -39.04
N GLU A 6 13.68 15.17 -38.08
CA GLU A 6 13.95 14.95 -36.67
C GLU A 6 13.21 13.70 -36.20
N ARG A 7 13.98 12.63 -35.95
CA ARG A 7 13.51 11.46 -35.21
C ARG A 7 13.29 11.87 -33.77
N PHE A 8 12.05 12.18 -33.40
CA PHE A 8 11.61 12.27 -32.01
C PHE A 8 11.92 10.93 -31.31
N SER A 9 12.86 10.94 -30.36
CA SER A 9 13.19 9.74 -29.57
C SER A 9 12.05 9.44 -28.60
N LEU A 10 11.36 8.33 -28.83
CA LEU A 10 10.39 7.72 -27.90
C LEU A 10 11.03 7.27 -26.57
N ASP A 11 12.36 7.24 -26.47
CA ASP A 11 13.06 6.72 -25.28
C ASP A 11 12.78 7.55 -24.02
N ARG A 12 12.38 8.82 -24.17
CA ARG A 12 12.04 9.70 -23.03
C ARG A 12 10.78 9.26 -22.27
N ALA A 13 9.81 8.65 -22.95
CA ALA A 13 8.56 8.21 -22.32
C ALA A 13 8.72 6.86 -21.58
N THR A 14 9.78 6.11 -21.86
CA THR A 14 10.08 4.82 -21.26
C THR A 14 11.39 4.89 -20.49
N THR A 15 11.39 5.58 -19.35
CA THR A 15 12.54 5.53 -18.43
C THR A 15 12.73 4.10 -17.93
N SER A 16 13.73 3.41 -18.47
CA SER A 16 14.24 2.16 -17.94
C SER A 16 14.91 2.44 -16.59
N VAL A 17 14.18 2.25 -15.50
CA VAL A 17 14.75 2.28 -14.15
C VAL A 17 15.88 1.23 -14.10
N PRO A 18 17.09 1.58 -13.64
CA PRO A 18 18.20 0.62 -13.56
C PRO A 18 17.78 -0.57 -12.69
N VAL A 19 17.77 -1.75 -13.32
CA VAL A 19 17.32 -2.99 -12.69
C VAL A 19 18.32 -3.36 -11.60
N ARG A 20 17.94 -3.13 -10.33
CA ARG A 20 18.64 -3.70 -9.17
C ARG A 20 18.76 -5.21 -9.40
N LYS A 21 19.97 -5.77 -9.29
CA LYS A 21 20.20 -7.23 -9.45
C LYS A 21 19.31 -8.01 -8.47
N VAL A 22 18.18 -8.52 -8.95
CA VAL A 22 17.27 -9.34 -8.17
C VAL A 22 17.90 -10.72 -8.00
N ARG A 23 18.21 -11.11 -6.77
CA ARG A 23 18.68 -12.46 -6.46
C ARG A 23 17.47 -13.36 -6.21
N PHE A 24 17.32 -14.42 -6.99
CA PHE A 24 16.16 -15.31 -6.93
C PHE A 24 16.40 -16.49 -5.97
N SER A 25 15.35 -16.90 -5.26
CA SER A 25 15.36 -18.18 -4.55
C SER A 25 15.33 -19.35 -5.53
N GLU A 26 15.85 -20.51 -5.13
CA GLU A 26 15.73 -21.76 -5.91
C GLU A 26 14.26 -22.09 -6.22
N ALA A 27 13.34 -21.74 -5.33
CA ALA A 27 11.91 -21.91 -5.57
C ALA A 27 11.41 -21.03 -6.70
N SER A 28 11.78 -19.75 -6.71
CA SER A 28 11.42 -18.82 -7.77
C SER A 28 12.01 -19.23 -9.12
N LYS A 29 13.27 -19.71 -9.15
CA LYS A 29 13.86 -20.28 -10.38
C LYS A 29 13.08 -21.50 -10.90
N LEU A 30 12.75 -22.46 -10.03
CA LEU A 30 12.06 -23.70 -10.39
C LEU A 30 10.63 -23.43 -10.91
N GLN A 31 9.91 -22.52 -10.25
CA GLN A 31 8.58 -22.07 -10.68
C GLN A 31 8.64 -21.33 -12.01
N PHE A 32 9.60 -20.42 -12.19
CA PHE A 32 9.76 -19.69 -13.44
C PHE A 32 10.12 -20.64 -14.58
N ARG A 33 11.00 -21.62 -14.36
CA ARG A 33 11.33 -22.64 -15.37
C ARG A 33 10.11 -23.49 -15.75
N ALA A 34 9.33 -23.93 -14.78
CA ALA A 34 8.08 -24.67 -15.04
C ALA A 34 7.05 -23.81 -15.80
N ARG A 35 7.05 -22.48 -15.60
CA ARG A 35 6.25 -21.54 -16.38
C ARG A 35 6.81 -21.36 -17.80
N ALA A 36 8.12 -21.13 -17.95
CA ALA A 36 8.78 -20.99 -19.24
C ALA A 36 8.57 -22.24 -20.12
N GLN A 37 8.66 -23.44 -19.57
CA GLN A 37 8.34 -24.69 -20.28
C GLN A 37 6.92 -24.73 -20.84
N ARG A 38 5.93 -24.23 -20.07
CA ARG A 38 4.53 -24.15 -20.51
C ARG A 38 4.32 -23.05 -21.56
N LEU A 39 5.02 -21.93 -21.44
CA LEU A 39 4.95 -20.82 -22.38
C LEU A 39 5.62 -21.16 -23.72
N ALA A 40 6.80 -21.78 -23.69
CA ALA A 40 7.50 -22.23 -24.88
C ALA A 40 6.71 -23.31 -25.65
N ALA A 41 5.99 -24.17 -24.92
CA ALA A 41 5.08 -25.15 -25.50
C ALA A 41 3.80 -24.55 -26.12
N ARG A 42 3.52 -23.26 -25.91
CA ARG A 42 2.47 -22.54 -26.66
C ARG A 42 3.00 -21.96 -27.96
N GLY A 43 4.26 -21.50 -27.96
CA GLY A 43 4.94 -21.04 -29.17
C GLY A 43 5.36 -22.17 -30.12
N THR A 44 5.39 -23.42 -29.63
CA THR A 44 5.80 -24.60 -30.39
C THR A 44 4.69 -25.68 -30.33
N LEU A 45 4.47 -26.46 -31.40
CA LEU A 45 3.47 -27.54 -31.43
C LEU A 45 3.80 -28.75 -30.52
N ARG A 46 4.76 -28.62 -29.59
CA ARG A 46 5.20 -29.69 -28.69
C ARG A 46 4.63 -29.48 -27.29
N ALA A 47 3.80 -30.43 -26.84
CA ALA A 47 3.38 -30.49 -25.43
C ALA A 47 4.62 -30.70 -24.53
N PRO A 48 4.75 -29.97 -23.40
CA PRO A 48 5.88 -30.15 -22.52
C PRO A 48 5.72 -31.47 -21.77
N THR A 49 6.72 -32.35 -21.84
CA THR A 49 6.77 -33.57 -21.02
C THR A 49 7.12 -33.20 -19.58
N LEU A 50 6.13 -32.77 -18.79
CA LEU A 50 6.29 -32.54 -17.35
C LEU A 50 6.39 -33.90 -16.64
N LYS A 51 7.36 -34.05 -15.76
CA LYS A 51 7.47 -35.27 -14.94
C LYS A 51 6.32 -35.30 -13.94
N GLU A 52 5.71 -36.46 -13.72
CA GLU A 52 4.63 -36.61 -12.73
C GLU A 52 5.11 -36.22 -11.33
N GLY A 53 4.28 -35.47 -10.58
CA GLY A 53 4.60 -35.01 -9.24
C GLY A 53 5.56 -33.82 -9.16
N GLN A 54 6.01 -33.27 -10.29
CA GLN A 54 6.86 -32.07 -10.36
C GLN A 54 6.09 -30.85 -9.86
N MET A 55 6.73 -30.05 -9.00
CA MET A 55 6.15 -28.79 -8.51
C MET A 55 6.09 -27.73 -9.62
N LEU A 56 4.91 -27.15 -9.81
CA LEU A 56 4.65 -26.13 -10.83
C LEU A 56 4.62 -24.72 -10.26
N LYS A 57 3.99 -24.53 -9.09
CA LYS A 57 3.90 -23.25 -8.40
C LYS A 57 3.70 -23.48 -6.90
N ALA A 58 4.30 -22.64 -6.06
CA ALA A 58 4.14 -22.72 -4.61
C ALA A 58 4.17 -21.32 -3.98
N GLU A 59 3.20 -21.05 -3.10
CA GLU A 59 3.13 -19.78 -2.37
C GLU A 59 2.42 -19.98 -1.03
N LYS A 60 2.81 -19.16 -0.06
CA LYS A 60 2.13 -19.05 1.23
C LYS A 60 0.84 -18.25 1.07
N MET A 61 -0.30 -18.83 1.41
CA MET A 61 -1.61 -18.16 1.29
C MET A 61 -2.47 -18.36 2.52
N LEU A 62 -3.36 -17.40 2.75
CA LEU A 62 -4.45 -17.53 3.71
C LEU A 62 -5.63 -18.25 3.04
N VAL A 63 -6.14 -19.30 3.67
CA VAL A 63 -7.21 -20.16 3.13
C VAL A 63 -8.37 -20.28 4.11
N ARG A 64 -9.60 -20.17 3.59
CA ARG A 64 -10.87 -20.49 4.29
C ARG A 64 -11.65 -21.49 3.44
N VAL A 65 -12.31 -22.44 4.11
CA VAL A 65 -13.02 -23.54 3.45
C VAL A 65 -14.48 -23.55 3.87
N GLU A 66 -15.36 -23.50 2.88
CA GLU A 66 -16.80 -23.56 3.06
C GLU A 66 -17.41 -24.69 2.23
N ILE A 67 -18.61 -25.12 2.61
CA ILE A 67 -19.31 -26.20 1.94
C ILE A 67 -20.75 -25.78 1.69
N THR A 68 -21.27 -26.13 0.51
CA THR A 68 -22.67 -25.97 0.14
C THR A 68 -23.21 -27.26 -0.49
N GLN A 69 -24.53 -27.46 -0.37
CA GLN A 69 -25.26 -28.51 -1.09
C GLN A 69 -25.82 -28.01 -2.42
N GLN A 70 -25.72 -26.69 -2.69
CA GLN A 70 -26.19 -26.10 -3.92
C GLN A 70 -25.16 -26.33 -5.05
N SER A 71 -25.66 -26.50 -6.28
CA SER A 71 -24.80 -26.53 -7.46
C SER A 71 -24.39 -25.12 -7.86
N LEU A 72 -23.08 -24.86 -7.88
CA LEU A 72 -22.55 -23.55 -8.22
C LEU A 72 -22.45 -23.37 -9.74
N ARG A 73 -22.95 -22.23 -10.22
CA ARG A 73 -22.86 -21.82 -11.63
C ARG A 73 -21.40 -21.56 -12.05
N ASN A 74 -21.17 -21.49 -13.35
CA ASN A 74 -19.90 -21.00 -13.88
C ASN A 74 -19.75 -19.51 -13.51
N GLY A 75 -18.62 -19.13 -12.90
CA GLY A 75 -18.36 -17.75 -12.51
C GLY A 75 -18.84 -17.36 -11.10
N PHE A 76 -18.80 -18.29 -10.14
CA PHE A 76 -19.04 -17.96 -8.73
C PHE A 76 -18.10 -16.84 -8.27
N ASP A 77 -18.65 -15.80 -7.67
CA ASP A 77 -18.01 -14.55 -7.27
C ASP A 77 -18.73 -13.94 -6.06
N GLU A 78 -18.27 -12.77 -5.60
CA GLU A 78 -18.86 -12.11 -4.45
C GLU A 78 -20.36 -11.80 -4.65
N ARG A 79 -20.78 -11.35 -5.84
CA ARG A 79 -22.20 -11.07 -6.15
C ARG A 79 -23.05 -12.32 -6.06
N THR A 80 -22.65 -13.37 -6.75
CA THR A 80 -23.41 -14.62 -6.81
C THR A 80 -23.44 -15.36 -5.48
N SER A 81 -22.46 -15.11 -4.60
CA SER A 81 -22.41 -15.71 -3.26
C SER A 81 -23.53 -15.28 -2.32
N GLN A 82 -24.14 -14.10 -2.53
CA GLN A 82 -25.26 -13.63 -1.71
C GLN A 82 -26.47 -14.58 -1.75
N GLY A 83 -26.65 -15.31 -2.85
CA GLY A 83 -27.74 -16.28 -3.01
C GLY A 83 -27.37 -17.72 -2.63
N VAL A 84 -26.15 -17.94 -2.11
CA VAL A 84 -25.63 -19.28 -1.83
C VAL A 84 -25.48 -19.47 -0.34
N GLU A 85 -26.20 -20.46 0.19
CA GLU A 85 -26.04 -20.87 1.57
C GLU A 85 -24.78 -21.73 1.71
N THR A 86 -23.83 -21.26 2.52
CA THR A 86 -22.60 -21.97 2.82
C THR A 86 -22.44 -22.22 4.32
N ARG A 87 -21.70 -23.27 4.66
CA ARG A 87 -21.28 -23.58 6.02
C ARG A 87 -19.75 -23.57 6.11
N SER A 88 -19.21 -22.75 7.00
CA SER A 88 -17.77 -22.75 7.29
C SER A 88 -17.33 -24.11 7.87
N THR A 89 -16.28 -24.67 7.31
CA THR A 89 -15.66 -25.93 7.77
C THR A 89 -14.27 -25.71 8.33
N ASP A 90 -13.51 -24.80 7.74
CA ASP A 90 -12.26 -24.30 8.28
C ASP A 90 -12.22 -22.79 8.11
N ASP A 91 -12.09 -22.08 9.23
CA ASP A 91 -11.84 -20.64 9.24
C ASP A 91 -10.44 -20.31 8.67
N TRP A 92 -10.17 -19.02 8.49
CA TRP A 92 -8.92 -18.49 7.95
C TRP A 92 -7.66 -19.06 8.63
N ARG A 93 -6.87 -19.80 7.85
CA ARG A 93 -5.57 -20.37 8.25
C ARG A 93 -4.56 -20.23 7.14
N GLU A 94 -3.31 -20.06 7.53
CA GLU A 94 -2.21 -19.93 6.57
C GLU A 94 -1.71 -21.31 6.12
N PHE A 95 -1.57 -21.55 4.83
CA PHE A 95 -1.03 -22.79 4.26
C PHE A 95 0.05 -22.49 3.23
N MET A 96 0.92 -23.47 3.00
CA MET A 96 1.73 -23.50 1.78
C MET A 96 0.88 -24.17 0.69
N VAL A 97 0.47 -23.38 -0.29
CA VAL A 97 -0.33 -23.82 -1.43
C VAL A 97 0.61 -24.23 -2.54
N VAL A 98 0.53 -25.48 -2.98
CA VAL A 98 1.44 -26.06 -3.97
C VAL A 98 0.62 -26.68 -5.09
N THR A 99 0.96 -26.36 -6.33
CA THR A 99 0.43 -27.06 -7.50
C THR A 99 1.48 -28.01 -8.06
N ARG A 100 1.09 -29.26 -8.34
CA ARG A 100 1.96 -30.27 -8.96
C ARG A 100 1.35 -30.79 -10.24
N SER A 101 2.20 -31.22 -11.17
CA SER A 101 1.77 -32.07 -12.28
C SER A 101 1.21 -33.37 -11.72
N HIS A 102 0.07 -33.78 -12.26
CA HIS A 102 -0.65 -34.98 -11.84
C HIS A 102 -1.34 -35.56 -13.05
N VAL A 103 -1.39 -36.88 -13.16
CA VAL A 103 -2.08 -37.54 -14.28
C VAL A 103 -3.05 -38.54 -13.68
N GLU A 104 -4.28 -38.09 -13.43
CA GLU A 104 -5.39 -38.94 -12.98
C GLU A 104 -6.68 -38.45 -13.62
N ASP A 105 -7.45 -39.36 -14.20
CA ASP A 105 -8.69 -39.07 -14.93
C ASP A 105 -8.53 -37.93 -15.97
N ASP A 106 -9.28 -36.83 -15.79
CA ASP A 106 -9.24 -35.61 -16.59
C ASP A 106 -8.46 -34.47 -15.92
N ALA A 107 -7.73 -34.74 -14.83
CA ALA A 107 -6.91 -33.77 -14.12
C ALA A 107 -5.43 -33.86 -14.55
N SER A 108 -4.90 -32.74 -15.05
CA SER A 108 -3.48 -32.57 -15.44
C SER A 108 -2.58 -32.05 -14.32
N ALA A 109 -3.20 -31.65 -13.21
CA ALA A 109 -2.53 -31.09 -12.04
C ALA A 109 -3.37 -31.30 -10.77
N VAL A 110 -2.71 -31.23 -9.62
CA VAL A 110 -3.33 -31.27 -8.30
C VAL A 110 -2.91 -30.06 -7.47
N LEU A 111 -3.86 -29.47 -6.76
CA LEU A 111 -3.62 -28.37 -5.82
C LEU A 111 -3.58 -28.93 -4.39
N GLN A 112 -2.49 -28.70 -3.68
CA GLN A 112 -2.20 -29.30 -2.38
C GLN A 112 -1.97 -28.22 -1.32
N LEU A 113 -2.56 -28.40 -0.14
CA LEU A 113 -2.43 -27.48 1.00
C LEU A 113 -1.56 -28.11 2.10
N TYR A 114 -0.39 -27.54 2.36
CA TYR A 114 0.57 -28.05 3.34
C TYR A 114 0.63 -27.20 4.62
N LYS A 115 0.78 -27.87 5.77
CA LYS A 115 1.11 -27.25 7.07
C LYS A 115 2.62 -27.13 7.32
N SER A 116 3.45 -27.50 6.34
CA SER A 116 4.92 -27.47 6.42
C SER A 116 5.48 -26.52 5.36
N ARG A 117 6.61 -25.86 5.68
CA ARG A 117 7.41 -25.06 4.73
C ARG A 117 8.45 -25.87 3.97
N VAL A 118 8.69 -27.11 4.40
CA VAL A 118 9.65 -28.01 3.75
C VAL A 118 8.87 -28.82 2.71
N ILE A 119 9.02 -28.43 1.45
CA ILE A 119 8.31 -29.01 0.32
C ILE A 119 9.32 -29.73 -0.58
N ALA A 120 9.00 -30.98 -0.94
CA ALA A 120 9.80 -31.77 -1.89
C ALA A 120 9.71 -31.16 -3.30
N ALA A 121 10.78 -31.19 -4.08
CA ALA A 121 10.72 -30.78 -5.48
C ALA A 121 9.82 -31.73 -6.29
N SER A 122 9.87 -33.04 -5.99
CA SER A 122 9.02 -34.08 -6.61
C SER A 122 8.22 -34.85 -5.56
N ALA A 123 6.97 -35.22 -5.88
CA ALA A 123 6.10 -36.03 -5.00
C ALA A 123 6.64 -37.45 -4.74
N THR A 124 7.50 -37.98 -5.62
CA THR A 124 8.13 -39.30 -5.49
C THR A 124 9.25 -39.34 -4.43
N GLU A 125 9.68 -38.19 -3.91
CA GLU A 125 10.71 -38.10 -2.89
C GLU A 125 10.10 -38.34 -1.50
N LYS A 126 10.71 -39.22 -0.69
CA LYS A 126 10.25 -39.56 0.67
C LYS A 126 10.40 -38.36 1.62
N VAL A 127 9.47 -37.42 1.57
CA VAL A 127 9.37 -36.33 2.55
C VAL A 127 8.30 -36.66 3.59
N LYS A 128 8.61 -36.41 4.87
CA LYS A 128 7.71 -36.74 6.01
C LYS A 128 6.40 -35.94 6.04
N SER A 129 6.28 -34.86 5.26
CA SER A 129 5.14 -33.95 5.30
C SER A 129 4.11 -34.28 4.21
N LYS A 130 2.98 -34.87 4.61
CA LYS A 130 1.82 -35.08 3.73
C LYS A 130 0.96 -33.80 3.64
N PRO A 131 0.31 -33.53 2.49
CA PRO A 131 -0.64 -32.44 2.38
C PRO A 131 -1.88 -32.71 3.26
N LYS A 132 -2.48 -31.63 3.78
CA LYS A 132 -3.72 -31.70 4.57
C LYS A 132 -4.93 -31.93 3.66
N ILE A 133 -4.92 -31.26 2.51
CA ILE A 133 -6.00 -31.23 1.52
C ILE A 133 -5.36 -31.36 0.14
N GLU A 134 -5.95 -32.19 -0.71
CA GLU A 134 -5.58 -32.35 -2.12
C GLU A 134 -6.83 -32.15 -2.97
N ILE A 135 -6.71 -31.34 -4.02
CA ILE A 135 -7.81 -30.97 -4.91
C ILE A 135 -7.34 -31.30 -6.34
N PRO A 136 -7.86 -32.38 -6.94
CA PRO A 136 -7.60 -32.67 -8.35
C PRO A 136 -8.15 -31.55 -9.23
N LEU A 137 -7.32 -30.98 -10.11
CA LEU A 137 -7.72 -29.93 -11.05
C LEU A 137 -8.37 -30.55 -12.30
N SER A 138 -9.51 -31.20 -12.08
CA SER A 138 -10.37 -31.78 -13.11
C SER A 138 -11.19 -30.68 -13.79
N ARG A 139 -11.19 -30.64 -15.13
CA ARG A 139 -11.96 -29.65 -15.91
C ARG A 139 -13.47 -29.76 -15.67
N LYS A 140 -13.97 -30.96 -15.34
CA LYS A 140 -15.40 -31.19 -15.10
C LYS A 140 -15.83 -30.83 -13.67
N ARG A 141 -14.98 -31.10 -12.68
CA ARG A 141 -15.34 -30.99 -11.25
C ARG A 141 -14.82 -29.73 -10.57
N THR A 142 -13.71 -29.17 -11.06
CA THR A 142 -13.02 -28.04 -10.43
C THR A 142 -13.15 -26.80 -11.30
N LYS A 143 -13.50 -25.68 -10.66
CA LYS A 143 -13.57 -24.37 -11.30
C LYS A 143 -12.88 -23.34 -10.42
N VAL A 144 -12.43 -22.26 -11.04
CA VAL A 144 -11.73 -21.16 -10.37
C VAL A 144 -12.30 -19.83 -10.84
N ASN A 145 -12.29 -18.83 -9.96
CA ASN A 145 -12.63 -17.45 -10.32
C ASN A 145 -11.96 -16.46 -9.35
N ILE A 146 -11.90 -15.19 -9.76
CA ILE A 146 -11.60 -14.09 -8.83
C ILE A 146 -12.89 -13.81 -8.06
N TYR A 147 -12.89 -14.17 -6.77
CA TYR A 147 -14.05 -13.95 -5.90
C TYR A 147 -14.27 -12.46 -5.65
N SER A 148 -13.20 -11.77 -5.23
CA SER A 148 -13.27 -10.35 -4.88
C SER A 148 -12.59 -9.45 -5.92
N SER A 149 -13.42 -8.53 -6.41
CA SER A 149 -13.11 -7.25 -7.03
C SER A 149 -11.81 -6.59 -6.61
N LEU A 150 -11.70 -6.44 -5.30
CA LEU A 150 -10.91 -5.41 -4.65
C LEU A 150 -9.61 -6.03 -4.10
N ASP A 151 -9.75 -6.92 -3.12
CA ASP A 151 -8.62 -7.57 -2.45
C ASP A 151 -7.99 -8.72 -3.26
N LYS A 152 -8.57 -9.06 -4.43
CA LYS A 152 -8.14 -10.12 -5.34
C LYS A 152 -8.17 -11.52 -4.71
N THR A 153 -9.02 -11.76 -3.71
CA THR A 153 -9.27 -13.12 -3.19
C THR A 153 -9.75 -14.03 -4.31
N LEU A 154 -9.13 -15.19 -4.43
CA LEU A 154 -9.53 -16.23 -5.40
C LEU A 154 -10.51 -17.18 -4.74
N CYS A 155 -11.39 -17.78 -5.55
CA CYS A 155 -12.16 -18.94 -5.14
C CYS A 155 -11.86 -20.11 -6.07
N VAL A 156 -11.64 -21.28 -5.48
CA VAL A 156 -11.60 -22.57 -6.16
C VAL A 156 -12.72 -23.40 -5.58
N TRP A 157 -13.59 -23.96 -6.41
CA TRP A 157 -14.63 -24.85 -5.91
C TRP A 157 -14.60 -26.18 -6.64
N HIS A 158 -14.80 -27.25 -5.86
CA HIS A 158 -14.74 -28.63 -6.31
C HIS A 158 -16.07 -29.32 -5.98
N ALA A 159 -16.70 -29.87 -7.01
CA ALA A 159 -17.95 -30.62 -6.88
C ALA A 159 -17.67 -32.11 -6.67
N GLU A 160 -18.15 -32.64 -5.55
CA GLU A 160 -18.06 -34.05 -5.18
C GLU A 160 -19.47 -34.59 -4.86
N GLY A 161 -20.09 -35.25 -5.84
CA GLY A 161 -21.48 -35.70 -5.72
C GLY A 161 -22.46 -34.52 -5.57
N SER A 162 -23.26 -34.53 -4.50
CA SER A 162 -24.20 -33.44 -4.16
C SER A 162 -23.56 -32.30 -3.36
N LYS A 163 -22.28 -32.42 -3.02
CA LYS A 163 -21.58 -31.49 -2.13
C LYS A 163 -20.55 -30.69 -2.93
N THR A 164 -20.59 -29.37 -2.80
CA THR A 164 -19.56 -28.49 -3.37
C THR A 164 -18.73 -27.89 -2.24
N THR A 165 -17.42 -28.08 -2.30
CA THR A 165 -16.48 -27.44 -1.37
C THR A 165 -15.85 -26.23 -2.02
N ILE A 166 -15.89 -25.08 -1.34
CA ILE A 166 -15.38 -23.79 -1.80
C ILE A 166 -14.14 -23.44 -0.97
N TYR A 167 -13.05 -23.15 -1.65
CA TYR A 167 -11.78 -22.74 -1.08
C TYR A 167 -11.52 -21.29 -1.46
N TYR A 168 -11.55 -20.40 -0.47
CA TYR A 168 -11.12 -19.01 -0.65
C TYR A 168 -9.62 -18.92 -0.42
N LEU A 169 -8.87 -18.45 -1.40
CA LEU A 169 -7.41 -18.36 -1.37
C LEU A 169 -6.99 -16.89 -1.46
N ARG A 170 -6.27 -16.42 -0.47
CA ARG A 170 -5.70 -15.07 -0.45
C ARG A 170 -4.17 -15.16 -0.44
N ALA A 171 -3.57 -14.81 -1.57
CA ALA A 171 -2.13 -14.58 -1.71
C ALA A 171 -1.67 -13.42 -0.81
N GLN A 172 -0.37 -13.16 -0.69
CA GLN A 172 0.09 -12.00 0.08
C GLN A 172 -0.19 -10.68 -0.65
N CYS A 173 0.07 -10.63 -1.95
CA CYS A 173 -0.13 -9.44 -2.78
C CYS A 173 -1.12 -9.67 -3.93
N GLY A 174 -1.68 -8.58 -4.47
CA GLY A 174 -2.68 -8.62 -5.54
C GLY A 174 -2.10 -9.15 -6.85
N ALA A 175 -0.93 -8.65 -7.24
CA ALA A 175 -0.19 -9.15 -8.41
C ALA A 175 0.01 -10.68 -8.40
N SER A 176 0.37 -11.26 -7.25
CA SER A 176 0.53 -12.72 -7.15
C SER A 176 -0.81 -13.46 -7.23
N ALA A 177 -1.87 -12.93 -6.61
CA ALA A 177 -3.20 -13.53 -6.69
C ALA A 177 -3.68 -13.66 -8.15
N VAL A 178 -3.51 -12.61 -8.94
CA VAL A 178 -3.92 -12.64 -10.36
C VAL A 178 -3.03 -13.58 -11.18
N GLU A 179 -1.73 -13.63 -10.89
CA GLU A 179 -0.82 -14.59 -11.53
C GLU A 179 -1.22 -16.05 -11.22
N TRP A 180 -1.64 -16.33 -9.98
CA TRP A 180 -2.17 -17.62 -9.57
C TRP A 180 -3.48 -17.94 -10.28
N TYR A 181 -4.38 -16.98 -10.40
CA TYR A 181 -5.63 -17.15 -11.14
C TYR A 181 -5.38 -17.57 -12.59
N THR A 182 -4.51 -16.84 -13.30
CA THR A 182 -4.10 -17.17 -14.66
C THR A 182 -3.43 -18.53 -14.75
N SER A 183 -2.61 -18.89 -13.77
CA SER A 183 -1.95 -20.19 -13.71
C SER A 183 -2.94 -21.35 -13.55
N LEU A 184 -3.95 -21.20 -12.69
CA LEU A 184 -4.98 -22.22 -12.44
C LEU A 184 -5.93 -22.37 -13.64
N GLU A 185 -6.36 -21.28 -14.26
CA GLU A 185 -7.18 -21.29 -15.49
C GLU A 185 -6.45 -22.02 -16.63
N ASN A 186 -5.17 -21.72 -16.84
CA ASN A 186 -4.36 -22.40 -17.85
C ASN A 186 -4.25 -23.92 -17.58
N LEU A 187 -4.14 -24.35 -16.32
CA LEU A 187 -4.08 -25.77 -15.96
C LEU A 187 -5.43 -26.49 -16.16
N LEU A 188 -6.55 -25.78 -16.00
CA LEU A 188 -7.89 -26.29 -16.30
C LEU A 188 -8.21 -26.28 -17.82
N GLY A 189 -7.26 -25.87 -18.66
CA GLY A 189 -7.39 -25.87 -20.12
C GLY A 189 -8.17 -24.68 -20.67
N HIS A 190 -8.22 -23.56 -19.95
CA HIS A 190 -8.73 -22.31 -20.48
C HIS A 190 -7.64 -21.55 -21.23
N ASP A 191 -7.96 -21.15 -22.46
CA ASP A 191 -7.06 -20.35 -23.28
C ASP A 191 -7.15 -18.87 -22.90
N ARG A 192 -6.00 -18.19 -23.00
CA ARG A 192 -5.91 -16.76 -22.72
C ARG A 192 -6.53 -15.98 -23.88
N ALA A 193 -7.08 -14.80 -23.57
CA ALA A 193 -7.42 -13.81 -24.57
C ALA A 193 -6.19 -13.46 -25.45
N GLN A 194 -6.37 -13.51 -26.76
CA GLN A 194 -5.36 -13.10 -27.75
C GLN A 194 -5.45 -11.59 -28.06
N THR A 195 -6.54 -10.94 -27.66
CA THR A 195 -6.79 -9.52 -27.90
C THR A 195 -6.91 -8.76 -26.59
N LEU A 196 -6.18 -7.65 -26.47
CA LEU A 196 -6.27 -6.73 -25.35
C LEU A 196 -6.91 -5.42 -25.82
N GLN A 197 -7.97 -5.00 -25.15
CA GLN A 197 -8.59 -3.70 -25.40
C GLN A 197 -8.05 -2.69 -24.39
N VAL A 198 -7.52 -1.57 -24.87
CA VAL A 198 -7.04 -0.45 -24.08
C VAL A 198 -7.92 0.76 -24.38
N TYR A 199 -8.58 1.30 -23.36
CA TYR A 199 -9.45 2.48 -23.49
C TYR A 199 -8.70 3.75 -23.11
N ILE A 200 -8.97 4.85 -23.80
CA ILE A 200 -8.36 6.15 -23.53
C ILE A 200 -9.50 7.12 -23.19
N PRO A 201 -9.73 7.40 -21.90
CA PRO A 201 -10.90 8.18 -21.47
C PRO A 201 -10.95 9.59 -22.05
N HIS A 202 -9.82 10.27 -22.14
CA HIS A 202 -9.74 11.65 -22.66
C HIS A 202 -10.21 11.77 -24.11
N PHE A 203 -9.92 10.76 -24.94
CA PHE A 203 -10.33 10.74 -26.35
C PHE A 203 -11.61 9.95 -26.59
N CYS A 204 -12.12 9.24 -25.58
CA CYS A 204 -13.19 8.25 -25.74
C CYS A 204 -12.89 7.17 -26.81
N VAL A 205 -11.61 6.80 -26.97
CA VAL A 205 -11.14 5.83 -27.98
C VAL A 205 -10.83 4.48 -27.34
N SER A 206 -11.15 3.38 -28.01
CA SER A 206 -10.70 2.03 -27.66
C SER A 206 -9.71 1.49 -28.69
N LEU A 207 -8.49 1.23 -28.28
CA LEU A 207 -7.47 0.55 -29.08
C LEU A 207 -7.57 -0.96 -28.88
N ARG A 208 -7.46 -1.72 -29.97
CA ARG A 208 -7.42 -3.19 -29.95
C ARG A 208 -6.02 -3.66 -30.31
N LEU A 209 -5.34 -4.25 -29.34
CA LEU A 209 -4.03 -4.85 -29.52
C LEU A 209 -4.18 -6.35 -29.77
N GLU A 210 -3.71 -6.81 -30.93
CA GLU A 210 -3.64 -8.23 -31.25
C GLU A 210 -2.31 -8.82 -30.79
N ASN A 211 -2.39 -9.97 -30.12
CA ASN A 211 -1.27 -10.73 -29.56
C ASN A 211 -0.26 -9.84 -28.81
N PRO A 212 -0.66 -9.15 -27.74
CA PRO A 212 0.20 -8.18 -27.03
C PRO A 212 1.46 -8.79 -26.40
N PHE A 213 1.54 -10.13 -26.30
CA PHE A 213 2.66 -10.87 -25.72
C PHE A 213 3.42 -11.73 -26.72
N SER A 214 3.14 -11.63 -28.03
CA SER A 214 3.79 -12.49 -29.05
C SER A 214 5.31 -12.38 -29.01
N LEU A 215 5.84 -11.18 -28.81
CA LEU A 215 7.28 -10.93 -28.68
C LEU A 215 7.90 -11.69 -27.49
N LEU A 216 7.19 -11.75 -26.37
CA LEU A 216 7.64 -12.50 -25.19
C LEU A 216 7.55 -14.01 -25.41
N GLU A 217 6.47 -14.48 -26.05
CA GLU A 217 6.22 -15.90 -26.30
C GLU A 217 7.14 -16.49 -27.37
N ALA A 218 7.54 -15.68 -28.35
CA ALA A 218 8.48 -16.04 -29.40
C ALA A 218 9.94 -15.78 -29.01
N SER A 219 10.22 -15.30 -27.79
CA SER A 219 11.58 -14.99 -27.35
C SER A 219 12.44 -16.26 -27.26
N ASP A 220 13.58 -16.25 -27.95
CA ASP A 220 14.61 -17.29 -27.84
C ASP A 220 15.14 -17.44 -26.40
N ALA A 221 15.06 -16.38 -25.59
CA ALA A 221 15.43 -16.45 -24.18
C ALA A 221 14.47 -17.37 -23.41
N LEU A 222 13.17 -17.35 -23.75
CA LEU A 222 12.16 -18.15 -23.07
C LEU A 222 12.25 -19.65 -23.41
N SER A 223 12.59 -19.99 -24.65
CA SER A 223 12.85 -21.37 -25.06
C SER A 223 14.11 -21.94 -24.40
N LYS A 224 15.23 -21.19 -24.41
CA LYS A 224 16.48 -21.57 -23.74
C LYS A 224 16.32 -21.65 -22.21
N ALA A 225 15.51 -20.77 -21.62
CA ALA A 225 15.17 -20.83 -20.20
C ALA A 225 14.40 -22.11 -19.84
N ALA A 226 13.46 -22.54 -20.71
CA ALA A 226 12.72 -23.79 -20.53
C ALA A 226 13.64 -25.03 -20.54
N GLU A 227 14.68 -25.01 -21.39
CA GLU A 227 15.73 -26.02 -21.46
C GLU A 227 16.65 -26.01 -20.24
N GLY A 228 16.76 -24.88 -19.54
CA GLY A 228 17.47 -24.75 -18.26
C GLY A 228 18.66 -23.81 -18.25
N ASN A 229 18.81 -22.98 -19.26
CA ASN A 229 19.84 -21.96 -19.29
C ASN A 229 19.50 -20.83 -18.28
N GLU A 230 20.36 -20.61 -17.30
CA GLU A 230 20.15 -19.60 -16.24
C GLU A 230 20.28 -18.16 -16.74
N GLU A 231 21.20 -17.87 -17.67
CA GLU A 231 21.32 -16.52 -18.26
C GLU A 231 20.08 -16.18 -19.09
N ALA A 232 19.58 -17.15 -19.86
CA ALA A 232 18.34 -16.99 -20.62
C ALA A 232 17.12 -16.86 -19.69
N LEU A 233 17.12 -17.52 -18.53
CA LEU A 233 16.11 -17.34 -17.48
C LEU A 233 16.05 -15.89 -17.02
N MET A 234 17.22 -15.31 -16.72
CA MET A 234 17.34 -13.92 -16.29
C MET A 234 16.87 -12.95 -17.38
N GLN A 235 17.27 -13.20 -18.63
CA GLN A 235 16.84 -12.37 -19.76
C GLN A 235 15.32 -12.45 -19.99
N ALA A 236 14.73 -13.64 -19.99
CA ALA A 236 13.29 -13.81 -20.14
C ALA A 236 12.49 -13.10 -19.03
N MET A 237 13.05 -13.02 -17.81
CA MET A 237 12.46 -12.24 -16.73
C MET A 237 12.55 -10.73 -16.97
N VAL A 238 13.62 -10.23 -17.57
CA VAL A 238 13.74 -8.81 -17.94
C VAL A 238 12.76 -8.48 -19.05
N ASP A 239 12.64 -9.36 -20.05
CA ASP A 239 11.69 -9.21 -21.15
C ASP A 239 10.24 -9.17 -20.63
N GLU A 240 9.89 -9.95 -19.59
CA GLU A 240 8.55 -9.91 -18.99
C GLU A 240 8.25 -8.55 -18.33
N LYS A 241 9.27 -7.90 -17.75
CA LYS A 241 9.11 -6.59 -17.09
C LYS A 241 8.90 -5.44 -18.07
N SER A 242 9.38 -5.55 -19.31
CA SER A 242 9.25 -4.49 -20.31
C SER A 242 7.90 -4.50 -21.03
N VAL A 243 7.07 -5.53 -20.82
CA VAL A 243 5.82 -5.74 -21.56
C VAL A 243 4.83 -4.58 -21.39
N ALA A 244 4.66 -4.06 -20.18
CA ALA A 244 3.75 -2.94 -19.96
C ALA A 244 4.18 -1.69 -20.73
N GLY A 245 5.49 -1.37 -20.72
CA GLY A 245 6.07 -0.30 -21.53
C GLY A 245 5.89 -0.51 -23.02
N ALA A 246 6.06 -1.75 -23.51
CA ALA A 246 5.82 -2.10 -24.91
C ALA A 246 4.34 -1.92 -25.33
N ILE A 247 3.40 -2.25 -24.44
CA ILE A 247 1.96 -2.01 -24.64
C ILE A 247 1.68 -0.51 -24.76
N VAL A 248 2.25 0.31 -23.86
CA VAL A 248 2.13 1.78 -23.91
C VAL A 248 2.70 2.32 -25.22
N ALA A 249 3.93 1.94 -25.58
CA ALA A 249 4.58 2.38 -26.80
C ALA A 249 3.74 2.07 -28.05
N ARG A 250 3.23 0.84 -28.16
CA ARG A 250 2.35 0.44 -29.27
C ARG A 250 1.05 1.23 -29.30
N CYS A 251 0.46 1.57 -28.15
CA CYS A 251 -0.72 2.43 -28.09
C CYS A 251 -0.41 3.83 -28.61
N LEU A 252 0.71 4.42 -28.20
CA LEU A 252 1.13 5.75 -28.65
C LEU A 252 1.45 5.78 -30.14
N GLU A 253 2.09 4.74 -30.67
CA GLU A 253 2.31 4.59 -32.13
C GLU A 253 0.99 4.58 -32.89
N MET A 254 0.01 3.77 -32.46
CA MET A 254 -1.32 3.73 -33.08
C MET A 254 -2.06 5.07 -33.04
N LEU A 255 -1.84 5.88 -32.00
CA LEU A 255 -2.45 7.21 -31.88
C LEU A 255 -1.75 8.25 -32.73
N LYS A 256 -0.42 8.17 -32.90
CA LYS A 256 0.35 9.08 -33.76
C LYS A 256 -0.08 9.01 -35.22
N ASP A 257 -0.54 7.84 -35.66
CA ASP A 257 -1.04 7.64 -37.02
C ASP A 257 -2.40 8.36 -37.27
N MET A 258 -3.04 8.87 -36.21
CA MET A 258 -4.30 9.59 -36.29
C MET A 258 -4.09 11.12 -36.17
N PRO A 259 -4.26 11.90 -37.24
CA PRO A 259 -3.96 13.34 -37.25
C PRO A 259 -4.85 14.18 -36.31
N GLU A 260 -6.02 13.67 -35.93
CA GLU A 260 -6.95 14.35 -35.01
C GLU A 260 -6.38 14.52 -33.60
N TRP A 261 -5.39 13.71 -33.21
CA TRP A 261 -4.87 13.64 -31.84
C TRP A 261 -3.41 14.10 -31.71
N SER A 262 -2.78 14.56 -32.79
CA SER A 262 -1.34 14.88 -32.81
C SER A 262 -0.93 15.95 -31.80
N ASP A 263 -1.79 16.96 -31.58
CA ASP A 263 -1.46 18.07 -30.67
C ASP A 263 -1.61 17.67 -29.20
N VAL A 264 -2.64 16.90 -28.84
CA VAL A 264 -2.80 16.40 -27.47
C VAL A 264 -1.75 15.33 -27.14
N LEU A 265 -1.38 14.49 -28.12
CA LEU A 265 -0.29 13.53 -27.96
C LEU A 265 1.06 14.23 -27.73
N ARG A 266 1.26 15.40 -28.34
CA ARG A 266 2.47 16.20 -28.12
C ARG A 266 2.55 16.68 -26.68
N GLU A 267 1.44 17.23 -26.16
CA GLU A 267 1.34 17.66 -24.75
C GLU A 267 1.59 16.49 -23.79
N TRP A 268 0.95 15.34 -24.02
CA TRP A 268 1.15 14.13 -23.21
C TRP A 268 2.59 13.60 -23.27
N VAL A 269 3.23 13.59 -24.44
CA VAL A 269 4.59 13.05 -24.59
C VAL A 269 5.64 14.01 -24.02
N GLU A 270 5.40 15.32 -24.07
CA GLU A 270 6.35 16.33 -23.61
C GLU A 270 6.28 16.57 -22.09
N HIS A 271 5.08 16.53 -21.49
CA HIS A 271 4.87 16.99 -20.12
C HIS A 271 4.42 15.90 -19.14
N GLU A 272 3.87 14.77 -19.61
CA GLU A 272 3.22 13.79 -18.74
C GLU A 272 3.82 12.38 -18.87
N LYS A 273 3.98 11.70 -17.73
CA LYS A 273 4.33 10.27 -17.75
C LYS A 273 3.08 9.45 -17.97
N ILE A 274 2.93 8.85 -19.13
CA ILE A 274 1.76 8.03 -19.46
C ILE A 274 1.90 6.64 -18.83
N GLY A 275 0.79 6.09 -18.34
CA GLY A 275 0.72 4.77 -17.71
C GLY A 275 -0.53 3.99 -18.07
N LEU A 276 -0.49 2.69 -17.76
CA LEU A 276 -1.66 1.81 -17.82
C LEU A 276 -2.32 1.74 -16.44
N ALA A 277 -3.65 1.67 -16.40
CA ALA A 277 -4.41 1.48 -15.18
C ALA A 277 -5.62 0.56 -15.41
N TRP A 278 -5.89 -0.34 -14.47
CA TRP A 278 -7.11 -1.14 -14.44
C TRP A 278 -8.22 -0.35 -13.75
N LYS A 279 -9.27 -0.02 -14.49
CA LYS A 279 -10.45 0.66 -13.98
C LYS A 279 -11.56 -0.35 -13.64
N ARG A 280 -12.20 -0.17 -12.48
CA ARG A 280 -13.50 -0.80 -12.18
C ARG A 280 -14.38 0.15 -11.38
N TYR A 281 -15.56 0.45 -11.93
CA TYR A 281 -16.47 1.48 -11.42
C TYR A 281 -15.76 2.82 -11.17
N ASP A 282 -15.66 3.25 -9.92
CA ASP A 282 -15.02 4.49 -9.47
C ASP A 282 -13.53 4.32 -9.13
N ARG A 283 -12.99 3.11 -9.25
CA ARG A 283 -11.63 2.75 -8.81
C ARG A 283 -10.64 2.71 -9.96
N LEU A 284 -9.42 3.13 -9.69
CA LEU A 284 -8.30 3.11 -10.63
C LEU A 284 -7.09 2.41 -9.98
N GLU A 285 -6.68 1.28 -10.56
CA GLU A 285 -5.53 0.48 -10.09
C GLU A 285 -4.38 0.63 -11.08
N TRP A 286 -3.38 1.46 -10.77
CA TRP A 286 -2.22 1.67 -11.65
C TRP A 286 -1.40 0.40 -11.86
N VAL A 287 -1.02 0.14 -13.11
CA VAL A 287 -0.06 -0.90 -13.47
C VAL A 287 1.33 -0.36 -13.20
N TYR A 288 1.85 -0.65 -12.01
CA TYR A 288 3.17 -0.23 -11.55
C TYR A 288 3.83 -1.31 -10.68
N GLY A 289 5.16 -1.33 -10.63
CA GLY A 289 5.91 -2.18 -9.70
C GLY A 289 5.65 -3.67 -9.93
N ALA A 290 5.16 -4.40 -8.93
CA ALA A 290 4.96 -5.85 -9.02
C ALA A 290 3.90 -6.25 -10.07
N VAL A 291 2.86 -5.43 -10.27
CA VAL A 291 1.82 -5.67 -11.28
C VAL A 291 2.41 -5.51 -12.68
N GLU A 292 3.19 -4.44 -12.89
CA GLU A 292 3.89 -4.16 -14.13
C GLU A 292 4.87 -5.28 -14.51
N GLN A 293 5.66 -5.76 -13.54
CA GLN A 293 6.61 -6.86 -13.72
C GLN A 293 5.94 -8.21 -14.06
N LYS A 294 4.65 -8.35 -13.76
CA LYS A 294 3.86 -9.57 -13.99
C LYS A 294 2.74 -9.33 -15.00
N MET A 295 2.90 -8.37 -15.90
CA MET A 295 1.84 -7.93 -16.83
C MET A 295 1.21 -9.11 -17.60
N TYR A 296 2.02 -10.09 -18.01
CA TYR A 296 1.57 -11.32 -18.67
C TYR A 296 0.48 -12.06 -17.89
N GLY A 297 0.62 -12.19 -16.56
CA GLY A 297 -0.36 -12.85 -15.70
C GLY A 297 -1.56 -11.95 -15.41
N THR A 298 -1.33 -10.64 -15.30
CA THR A 298 -2.37 -9.69 -14.86
C THR A 298 -3.47 -9.42 -15.90
N ILE A 299 -3.26 -9.77 -17.18
CA ILE A 299 -4.30 -9.64 -18.23
C ILE A 299 -5.61 -10.35 -17.90
N ALA A 300 -5.59 -11.37 -17.02
CA ALA A 300 -6.83 -12.00 -16.56
C ALA A 300 -7.80 -11.01 -15.87
N MET A 301 -7.30 -9.86 -15.39
CA MET A 301 -8.12 -8.74 -14.92
C MET A 301 -9.04 -8.15 -15.99
N GLN A 302 -8.79 -8.36 -17.28
CA GLN A 302 -9.69 -7.92 -18.36
C GLN A 302 -11.12 -8.47 -18.23
N ARG A 303 -11.31 -9.58 -17.50
CA ARG A 303 -12.63 -10.15 -17.19
C ARG A 303 -13.44 -9.27 -16.23
N THR A 304 -12.76 -8.58 -15.31
CA THR A 304 -13.39 -7.82 -14.22
C THR A 304 -13.17 -6.31 -14.30
N HIS A 305 -12.12 -5.87 -15.00
CA HIS A 305 -11.68 -4.47 -15.12
C HIS A 305 -11.51 -4.07 -16.59
N ASP A 306 -11.61 -2.77 -16.87
CA ASP A 306 -11.21 -2.15 -18.14
C ASP A 306 -9.76 -1.69 -18.03
N LEU A 307 -8.93 -1.98 -19.04
CA LEU A 307 -7.57 -1.44 -19.10
C LEU A 307 -7.63 -0.06 -19.75
N GLU A 308 -7.08 0.95 -19.08
CA GLU A 308 -7.06 2.32 -19.55
C GLU A 308 -5.64 2.86 -19.69
N LEU A 309 -5.43 3.74 -20.67
CA LEU A 309 -4.21 4.52 -20.84
C LEU A 309 -4.47 5.94 -20.34
N ARG A 310 -3.68 6.40 -19.36
CA ARG A 310 -3.86 7.69 -18.69
C ARG A 310 -2.54 8.35 -18.29
N PRO A 311 -2.50 9.68 -18.16
CA PRO A 311 -1.43 10.39 -17.48
C PRO A 311 -1.30 9.98 -16.02
N LYS A 312 -0.07 9.81 -15.53
CA LYS A 312 0.23 9.47 -14.14
C LYS A 312 0.16 10.72 -13.25
N ASP A 313 -1.03 11.07 -12.83
CA ASP A 313 -1.25 12.22 -11.96
C ASP A 313 -0.60 12.02 -10.58
N HIS A 314 0.01 13.09 -10.08
CA HIS A 314 0.50 13.21 -8.71
C HIS A 314 -0.53 13.96 -7.84
N TYR A 315 -0.38 13.87 -6.52
CA TYR A 315 -1.23 14.62 -5.60
C TYR A 315 -1.02 16.13 -5.82
N PRO A 316 -2.09 16.91 -6.03
CA PRO A 316 -1.97 18.34 -6.32
C PRO A 316 -1.18 19.11 -5.28
N ASP A 317 -0.27 19.95 -5.76
CA ASP A 317 0.62 20.87 -5.04
C ASP A 317 0.05 22.29 -4.90
N HIS A 318 -1.10 22.55 -5.53
CA HIS A 318 -1.82 23.80 -5.45
C HIS A 318 -3.28 23.59 -5.06
N THR A 319 -3.87 24.60 -4.43
CA THR A 319 -5.29 24.63 -4.11
C THR A 319 -5.89 26.01 -4.39
N ARG A 320 -7.20 26.06 -4.62
CA ARG A 320 -7.91 27.33 -4.82
C ARG A 320 -8.60 27.76 -3.53
N LEU A 321 -8.36 28.99 -3.11
CA LEU A 321 -9.04 29.61 -2.00
C LEU A 321 -10.47 30.04 -2.39
N ALA A 322 -11.28 30.39 -1.38
CA ALA A 322 -12.66 30.82 -1.58
C ALA A 322 -12.82 32.10 -2.44
N ASP A 323 -11.79 32.94 -2.50
CA ASP A 323 -11.72 34.14 -3.35
C ASP A 323 -11.28 33.84 -4.80
N GLY A 324 -10.95 32.58 -5.11
CA GLY A 324 -10.46 32.13 -6.41
C GLY A 324 -8.95 32.18 -6.57
N THR A 325 -8.20 32.69 -5.57
CA THR A 325 -6.74 32.76 -5.61
C THR A 325 -6.13 31.35 -5.53
N SER A 326 -5.18 31.04 -6.42
CA SER A 326 -4.40 29.80 -6.36
C SER A 326 -3.25 29.95 -5.37
N VAL A 327 -3.12 28.98 -4.46
CA VAL A 327 -2.06 28.95 -3.44
C VAL A 327 -1.30 27.64 -3.56
N GLU A 328 0.02 27.75 -3.63
CA GLU A 328 0.97 26.65 -3.63
C GLU A 328 1.16 26.07 -2.23
N GLU A 329 1.50 24.79 -2.14
CA GLU A 329 1.81 24.10 -0.90
C GLU A 329 2.96 24.79 -0.14
N PRO A 330 2.71 25.31 1.07
CA PRO A 330 3.76 25.94 1.85
C PRO A 330 4.82 24.94 2.31
N ALA A 331 6.08 25.36 2.37
CA ALA A 331 7.18 24.55 2.88
C ALA A 331 6.90 24.04 4.31
N PRO A 332 7.26 22.78 4.62
CA PRO A 332 7.09 22.21 5.95
C PRO A 332 7.93 22.96 7.00
N ILE A 333 7.58 22.77 8.27
CA ILE A 333 8.28 23.33 9.42
C ILE A 333 8.53 22.26 10.47
N GLU A 334 9.72 22.28 11.06
CA GLU A 334 10.11 21.40 12.15
C GLU A 334 11.03 22.07 13.16
N GLY A 335 11.09 21.52 14.37
CA GLY A 335 11.94 22.03 15.45
C GLY A 335 11.43 21.72 16.85
N PHE A 336 12.22 22.08 17.85
CA PHE A 336 11.88 21.89 19.26
C PHE A 336 10.92 22.99 19.75
N LEU A 337 9.85 22.56 20.41
CA LEU A 337 8.92 23.45 21.13
C LEU A 337 8.61 22.83 22.50
N ILE A 338 8.28 23.69 23.46
CA ILE A 338 7.75 23.26 24.75
C ILE A 338 6.23 23.43 24.71
N ARG A 339 5.51 22.33 24.95
CA ARG A 339 4.06 22.35 25.06
C ARG A 339 3.65 22.64 26.50
N LEU A 340 2.82 23.66 26.68
CA LEU A 340 2.39 24.16 27.99
C LEU A 340 0.96 23.72 28.38
N THR A 341 0.37 22.80 27.61
CA THR A 341 -0.99 22.29 27.79
C THR A 341 -1.01 20.77 27.86
N SER A 342 -1.96 20.21 28.61
CA SER A 342 -2.26 18.78 28.60
C SER A 342 -3.13 18.37 27.40
N GLN A 343 -3.28 17.07 27.14
CA GLN A 343 -4.12 16.54 26.06
C GLN A 343 -5.59 17.01 26.14
N LYS A 344 -6.10 17.27 27.35
CA LYS A 344 -7.49 17.73 27.58
C LYS A 344 -7.61 19.27 27.50
N GLY A 345 -6.55 19.97 27.10
CA GLY A 345 -6.51 21.43 27.09
C GLY A 345 -6.39 22.06 28.49
N GLN A 346 -6.07 21.28 29.53
CA GLN A 346 -5.78 21.86 30.85
C GLN A 346 -4.37 22.45 30.83
N GLU A 347 -4.27 23.71 31.20
CA GLU A 347 -3.00 24.46 31.29
C GLU A 347 -2.31 24.25 32.65
N ARG A 348 -3.09 24.05 33.72
CA ARG A 348 -2.57 23.87 35.08
C ARG A 348 -2.80 22.48 35.66
N SER A 349 -1.86 22.04 36.49
CA SER A 349 -2.02 20.95 37.45
C SER A 349 -1.44 21.40 38.80
N LEU A 350 -2.25 21.33 39.87
CA LEU A 350 -1.86 21.77 41.23
C LEU A 350 -1.27 23.19 41.27
N GLY A 351 -1.84 24.13 40.50
CA GLY A 351 -1.42 25.53 40.48
C GLY A 351 -0.19 25.84 39.61
N ARG A 352 0.45 24.85 38.98
CA ARG A 352 1.60 25.03 38.08
C ARG A 352 1.22 24.76 36.62
N LEU A 353 1.84 25.48 35.68
CA LEU A 353 1.75 25.23 34.25
C LEU A 353 2.48 23.95 33.90
N LEU A 354 1.79 22.99 33.28
CA LEU A 354 2.41 21.75 32.83
C LEU A 354 3.29 22.02 31.63
N PHE A 355 4.53 21.51 31.60
CA PHE A 355 5.36 21.58 30.40
C PHE A 355 5.81 20.20 29.91
N LYS A 356 5.97 20.09 28.58
CA LYS A 356 6.57 18.93 27.93
C LYS A 356 7.40 19.37 26.74
N ARG A 357 8.68 19.01 26.71
CA ARG A 357 9.59 19.27 25.60
C ARG A 357 9.35 18.25 24.50
N LEU A 358 9.08 18.74 23.29
CA LEU A 358 8.79 17.90 22.13
C LEU A 358 9.50 18.44 20.89
N TYR A 359 9.76 17.56 19.95
CA TYR A 359 10.14 17.92 18.59
C TYR A 359 8.91 17.83 17.70
N PHE A 360 8.60 18.92 16.99
CA PHE A 360 7.45 19.00 16.09
C PHE A 360 7.93 18.97 14.64
N THR A 361 7.18 18.32 13.76
CA THR A 361 7.43 18.29 12.30
C THR A 361 6.09 18.26 11.56
N SER A 362 5.93 19.09 10.54
CA SER A 362 4.71 19.10 9.72
C SER A 362 4.84 18.13 8.55
N GLN A 363 3.90 17.19 8.45
CA GLN A 363 3.80 16.24 7.35
C GLN A 363 2.37 16.21 6.85
N SER A 364 2.14 16.68 5.62
CA SER A 364 0.80 16.97 5.11
C SER A 364 0.01 17.87 6.09
N GLN A 365 -1.27 17.58 6.33
CA GLN A 365 -2.12 18.31 7.29
C GLN A 365 -1.80 18.07 8.77
N TYR A 366 -0.78 17.26 9.10
CA TYR A 366 -0.49 16.87 10.48
C TYR A 366 0.75 17.58 11.01
N LEU A 367 0.60 18.22 12.17
CA LEU A 367 1.73 18.65 12.99
C LEU A 367 2.06 17.52 13.98
N LEU A 368 2.97 16.64 13.57
CA LEU A 368 3.42 15.49 14.36
C LEU A 368 4.33 15.96 15.48
N PHE A 369 4.31 15.24 16.61
CA PHE A 369 5.24 15.48 17.69
C PHE A 369 5.89 14.20 18.19
N LEU A 370 7.15 14.36 18.61
CA LEU A 370 8.06 13.31 19.03
C LEU A 370 8.74 13.72 20.33
N ARG A 371 9.11 12.73 21.15
CA ARG A 371 10.08 12.95 22.22
C ARG A 371 11.46 13.29 21.62
N PRO A 372 12.23 14.20 22.25
CA PRO A 372 13.55 14.62 21.76
C PRO A 372 14.52 13.47 21.45
N THR A 373 14.46 12.36 22.20
CA THR A 373 15.32 11.18 22.00
C THR A 373 15.07 10.43 20.70
N LYS A 374 13.88 10.61 20.09
CA LYS A 374 13.46 9.98 18.84
C LYS A 374 13.55 10.92 17.64
N ALA A 375 13.82 12.20 17.89
CA ALA A 375 13.90 13.20 16.84
C ALA A 375 15.19 13.07 16.04
N LEU A 376 15.11 13.32 14.74
CA LEU A 376 16.26 13.34 13.84
C LEU A 376 16.28 14.72 13.17
N PRO A 377 16.81 15.76 13.85
CA PRO A 377 16.89 17.09 13.26
C PRO A 377 17.82 17.09 12.03
N PRO A 378 17.61 18.02 11.09
CA PRO A 378 18.42 18.10 9.89
C PRO A 378 19.87 18.44 10.25
N LEU A 379 20.82 17.84 9.52
CA LEU A 379 22.24 18.09 9.73
C LEU A 379 22.60 19.49 9.21
N LEU A 380 23.38 20.24 9.97
CA LEU A 380 23.90 21.54 9.51
C LEU A 380 24.88 21.31 8.34
N PRO A 381 24.85 22.14 7.29
CA PRO A 381 25.66 21.96 6.07
C PRO A 381 27.20 21.90 6.23
N GLU A 382 27.76 22.04 7.44
CA GLU A 382 29.21 22.14 7.65
C GLU A 382 29.84 21.13 8.64
N GLN A 383 29.12 20.12 9.14
CA GLN A 383 29.74 19.11 10.01
C GLN A 383 30.16 17.83 9.24
N PRO A 384 31.45 17.49 9.16
CA PRO A 384 31.88 16.22 8.59
C PRO A 384 31.38 15.06 9.45
N LYS A 385 30.99 13.97 8.79
CA LYS A 385 30.45 12.73 9.39
C LYS A 385 31.28 12.29 10.60
N MET A 386 30.86 12.63 11.83
CA MET A 386 31.45 12.06 13.04
C MET A 386 31.04 10.59 13.13
N THR A 387 32.05 9.73 13.11
CA THR A 387 31.98 8.30 13.38
C THR A 387 31.26 8.03 14.70
N GLN A 388 30.33 7.06 14.64
CA GLN A 388 29.64 6.37 15.73
C GLN A 388 30.26 6.58 17.13
N SER A 389 29.78 7.58 17.86
CA SER A 389 29.83 7.61 19.32
C SER A 389 28.43 7.90 19.85
N THR A 390 28.00 7.11 20.82
CA THR A 390 26.66 7.02 21.41
C THR A 390 26.29 8.20 22.32
N SER A 391 26.83 9.38 22.07
CA SER A 391 26.61 10.57 22.88
C SER A 391 26.26 11.76 21.99
N ILE A 392 25.02 12.22 22.09
CA ILE A 392 24.57 13.52 21.57
C ILE A 392 25.58 14.57 22.09
N PRO A 393 26.22 15.39 21.22
CA PRO A 393 27.14 16.42 21.68
C PRO A 393 26.41 17.39 22.61
N ARG A 394 26.96 17.64 23.80
CA ARG A 394 26.52 18.76 24.64
C ARG A 394 26.89 20.05 23.91
N LEU A 395 25.88 20.72 23.36
CA LEU A 395 25.98 22.10 22.86
C LEU A 395 26.22 23.01 24.05
N THR A 396 27.48 23.29 24.40
CA THR A 396 27.79 24.40 25.32
C THR A 396 28.74 25.45 24.77
N ASP A 397 29.33 25.31 23.57
CA ASP A 397 30.33 26.31 23.11
C ASP A 397 30.31 26.60 21.59
N SER A 398 29.15 26.73 20.93
CA SER A 398 29.07 27.16 19.51
C SER A 398 27.70 27.74 19.10
N ASP A 399 27.15 28.70 19.85
CA ASP A 399 25.78 29.24 19.61
C ASP A 399 25.72 30.54 18.78
N SER A 400 26.79 30.98 18.11
CA SER A 400 26.82 32.27 17.40
C SER A 400 26.72 32.21 15.87
N GLY A 401 26.62 31.02 15.25
CA GLY A 401 26.73 30.89 13.78
C GLY A 401 25.66 30.04 13.07
N ALA A 402 24.80 29.30 13.80
CA ALA A 402 23.81 28.45 13.14
C ALA A 402 22.63 29.28 12.61
N PRO A 403 22.19 29.07 11.35
CA PRO A 403 21.03 29.77 10.81
C PRO A 403 19.75 29.38 11.57
N LEU A 404 18.86 30.35 11.78
CA LEU A 404 17.57 30.13 12.45
C LEU A 404 16.66 29.16 11.66
N THR A 405 16.81 29.16 10.33
CA THR A 405 15.99 28.38 9.40
C THR A 405 16.91 27.74 8.37
N ILE A 406 16.68 26.46 8.08
CA ILE A 406 17.37 25.70 7.06
C ILE A 406 16.30 25.19 6.11
N GLU A 407 16.39 25.58 4.85
CA GLU A 407 15.48 25.11 3.81
C GLU A 407 16.12 23.91 3.12
N ILE A 408 15.39 22.79 3.13
CA ILE A 408 15.81 21.55 2.50
C ILE A 408 14.79 21.26 1.41
N ASP A 409 15.22 21.42 0.17
CA ASP A 409 14.49 20.96 -1.00
C ASP A 409 15.30 19.85 -1.67
N PRO A 410 14.86 18.59 -1.59
CA PRO A 410 15.55 17.48 -2.24
C PRO A 410 15.54 17.55 -3.77
N TYR A 411 14.55 18.23 -4.36
CA TYR A 411 14.33 18.26 -5.81
C TYR A 411 14.05 19.68 -6.31
N PRO A 412 15.01 20.61 -6.20
CA PRO A 412 14.80 21.99 -6.61
C PRO A 412 14.47 22.07 -8.09
N LEU A 413 13.35 22.74 -8.41
CA LEU A 413 12.82 22.85 -9.77
C LEU A 413 13.30 24.13 -10.46
N ALA A 414 13.63 24.02 -11.75
CA ALA A 414 13.86 25.13 -12.68
C ALA A 414 13.05 24.85 -13.95
N ASP A 415 12.12 25.74 -14.30
CA ASP A 415 11.18 25.58 -15.43
C ASP A 415 10.45 24.21 -15.43
N ASP A 416 9.85 23.85 -14.28
CA ASP A 416 9.14 22.58 -14.02
C ASP A 416 9.97 21.29 -14.23
N LYS A 417 11.29 21.43 -14.31
CA LYS A 417 12.23 20.32 -14.39
C LYS A 417 13.17 20.36 -13.19
N ILE A 418 13.62 19.19 -12.76
CA ILE A 418 14.63 19.10 -11.70
C ILE A 418 15.89 19.82 -12.19
N SER A 419 16.32 20.85 -11.45
CA SER A 419 17.37 21.79 -11.84
C SER A 419 18.66 21.13 -12.35
N TRP A 420 19.09 20.04 -11.71
CA TRP A 420 20.32 19.31 -12.08
C TRP A 420 20.13 18.25 -13.19
N LEU A 421 18.90 18.07 -13.67
CA LEU A 421 18.52 17.23 -14.82
C LEU A 421 18.06 18.04 -16.04
N CYS A 422 18.15 19.38 -15.98
CA CYS A 422 17.76 20.25 -17.10
C CYS A 422 18.69 20.10 -18.31
N ASP A 423 18.10 20.14 -19.51
CA ASP A 423 18.74 19.79 -20.79
C ASP A 423 19.93 20.68 -21.18
N GLU A 424 19.99 21.89 -20.64
CA GLU A 424 21.02 22.88 -20.97
C GLU A 424 22.32 22.68 -20.16
N ALA A 425 22.29 21.93 -19.05
CA ALA A 425 23.44 21.70 -18.18
C ALA A 425 23.30 20.44 -17.28
N VAL A 426 23.03 19.27 -17.88
CA VAL A 426 22.94 18.01 -17.13
C VAL A 426 24.24 17.75 -16.34
N GLU A 427 24.14 17.71 -15.02
CA GLU A 427 25.31 17.49 -14.15
C GLU A 427 25.92 16.09 -14.37
N PRO A 428 27.22 15.88 -14.08
CA PRO A 428 27.85 14.56 -14.19
C PRO A 428 27.13 13.51 -13.34
N LYS A 429 27.07 12.25 -13.82
CA LYS A 429 26.38 11.14 -13.13
C LYS A 429 26.80 10.95 -11.66
N GLU A 430 28.03 11.25 -11.30
CA GLU A 430 28.51 11.16 -9.91
C GLU A 430 27.82 12.20 -9.00
N SER A 431 27.60 13.41 -9.52
CA SER A 431 26.84 14.47 -8.83
C SER A 431 25.37 14.09 -8.69
N GLN A 432 24.78 13.54 -9.76
CA GLN A 432 23.40 13.02 -9.76
C GLN A 432 23.19 11.96 -8.66
N VAL A 433 24.11 10.99 -8.55
CA VAL A 433 24.07 9.97 -7.48
C VAL A 433 24.21 10.60 -6.09
N GLY A 434 24.96 11.69 -5.97
CA GLY A 434 25.06 12.48 -4.74
C GLY A 434 23.74 13.12 -4.35
N HIS A 435 23.08 13.81 -5.28
CA HIS A 435 21.76 14.43 -5.09
C HIS A 435 20.68 13.38 -4.76
N ASP A 436 20.64 12.28 -5.50
CA ASP A 436 19.72 11.16 -5.25
C ASP A 436 19.90 10.61 -3.83
N LYS A 437 21.15 10.49 -3.38
CA LYS A 437 21.47 10.01 -2.02
C LYS A 437 21.01 10.99 -0.94
N ILE A 438 21.18 12.30 -1.15
CA ILE A 438 20.69 13.32 -0.21
C ILE A 438 19.17 13.25 -0.10
N ALA A 439 18.47 13.11 -1.23
CA ALA A 439 17.03 12.95 -1.26
C ALA A 439 16.56 11.65 -0.57
N GLU A 440 17.27 10.53 -0.80
CA GLU A 440 17.01 9.25 -0.12
C GLU A 440 17.22 9.37 1.40
N ASP A 441 18.32 9.96 1.84
CA ASP A 441 18.64 10.15 3.26
C ASP A 441 17.58 11.04 3.96
N GLU A 442 17.12 12.10 3.29
CA GLU A 442 16.07 13.00 3.79
C GLU A 442 14.69 12.32 3.83
N ALA A 443 14.32 11.55 2.80
CA ALA A 443 13.10 10.75 2.80
C ALA A 443 13.11 9.71 3.94
N GLU A 444 14.25 9.04 4.15
CA GLU A 444 14.40 8.07 5.24
C GLU A 444 14.32 8.74 6.62
N ARG A 445 14.87 9.96 6.77
CA ARG A 445 14.75 10.76 8.00
C ARG A 445 13.30 11.10 8.31
N ASN A 446 12.57 11.63 7.33
CA ASN A 446 11.16 11.97 7.46
C ASN A 446 10.31 10.74 7.81
N LEU A 447 10.61 9.60 7.18
CA LEU A 447 9.96 8.34 7.48
C LEU A 447 10.23 7.87 8.92
N LYS A 448 11.49 7.88 9.36
CA LYS A 448 11.88 7.48 10.73
C LYS A 448 11.17 8.34 11.78
N MET A 449 11.06 9.64 11.54
CA MET A 449 10.30 10.54 12.41
C MET A 449 8.80 10.20 12.39
N LEU A 450 8.18 10.03 11.23
CA LEU A 450 6.76 9.65 11.15
C LEU A 450 6.46 8.34 11.88
N LEU A 451 7.28 7.30 11.67
CA LEU A 451 7.16 6.00 12.33
C LEU A 451 7.41 6.05 13.84
N SER A 452 8.12 7.06 14.32
CA SER A 452 8.46 7.27 15.73
C SER A 452 7.51 8.22 16.46
N ALA A 453 6.61 8.90 15.73
CA ALA A 453 5.70 9.90 16.26
C ALA A 453 4.87 9.37 17.43
N ASP A 454 4.77 10.18 18.48
CA ASP A 454 4.01 9.88 19.70
C ASP A 454 2.56 10.38 19.58
N GLY A 455 2.32 11.37 18.72
CA GLY A 455 1.00 11.87 18.38
C GLY A 455 1.03 12.98 17.34
N PHE A 456 -0.12 13.58 17.05
CA PHE A 456 -0.23 14.70 16.12
C PHE A 456 -1.34 15.69 16.50
N ILE A 457 -1.22 16.91 16.00
CA ILE A 457 -2.28 17.91 15.95
C ILE A 457 -2.75 18.03 14.49
N ASN A 458 -4.06 17.94 14.26
CA ASN A 458 -4.63 18.12 12.94
C ASN A 458 -4.73 19.61 12.62
N LEU A 459 -3.96 20.10 11.65
CA LEU A 459 -3.95 21.53 11.29
C LEU A 459 -5.29 22.00 10.74
N CYS A 460 -6.09 21.10 10.14
CA CYS A 460 -7.44 21.42 9.67
C CYS A 460 -8.43 21.72 10.82
N GLU A 461 -8.10 21.36 12.06
CA GLU A 461 -8.89 21.67 13.25
C GLU A 461 -8.45 22.95 13.94
N VAL A 462 -7.36 23.57 13.51
CA VAL A 462 -6.90 24.86 14.00
C VAL A 462 -7.74 25.95 13.34
N LYS A 463 -8.39 26.78 14.16
CA LYS A 463 -9.18 27.93 13.72
C LYS A 463 -8.30 29.15 13.50
N ILE A 464 -7.35 29.40 14.40
CA ILE A 464 -6.44 30.54 14.31
C ILE A 464 -5.13 30.28 15.04
N VAL A 465 -4.03 30.75 14.44
CA VAL A 465 -2.71 30.84 15.07
C VAL A 465 -2.52 32.28 15.57
N ARG A 466 -2.24 32.46 16.86
CA ARG A 466 -2.12 33.81 17.45
C ARG A 466 -0.97 33.90 18.46
N LYS A 467 -0.56 35.13 18.76
CA LYS A 467 0.33 35.41 19.89
C LYS A 467 -0.38 35.07 21.20
N PHE A 468 0.39 34.73 22.23
CA PHE A 468 -0.12 34.58 23.59
C PHE A 468 -0.93 35.81 24.02
N ARG A 469 -2.04 35.59 24.72
CA ARG A 469 -2.88 36.64 25.28
C ARG A 469 -3.11 36.36 26.77
N ARG A 470 -2.41 37.10 27.63
CA ARG A 470 -2.61 37.03 29.09
C ARG A 470 -4.07 37.37 29.44
N GLY A 471 -4.71 36.52 30.26
CA GLY A 471 -6.10 36.69 30.69
C GLY A 471 -7.14 36.12 29.72
N ALA A 472 -6.71 35.41 28.68
CA ALA A 472 -7.63 34.72 27.77
C ALA A 472 -8.22 33.45 28.40
N ALA A 473 -7.55 32.87 29.40
CA ALA A 473 -8.07 31.81 30.23
C ALA A 473 -8.00 32.20 31.72
N ALA A 474 -8.94 31.70 32.53
CA ALA A 474 -8.92 31.91 33.99
C ALA A 474 -7.65 31.35 34.67
N SER A 475 -6.90 30.48 33.98
CA SER A 475 -5.60 29.95 34.38
C SER A 475 -4.44 30.95 34.23
N ASP A 476 -4.67 32.16 33.73
CA ASP A 476 -3.61 33.14 33.47
C ASP A 476 -3.34 34.11 34.64
N GLU A 477 -4.21 34.15 35.66
CA GLU A 477 -4.17 35.18 36.72
C GLU A 477 -2.92 35.10 37.63
N ASP A 478 -2.39 33.90 37.89
CA ASP A 478 -1.22 33.70 38.78
C ASP A 478 0.10 33.39 38.02
N ILE A 479 0.19 33.63 36.71
CA ILE A 479 1.40 33.35 35.93
C ILE A 479 2.40 34.52 36.05
N GLN A 480 3.63 34.22 36.46
CA GLN A 480 4.72 35.20 36.49
C GLN A 480 5.44 35.24 35.14
N ASP A 481 5.94 36.41 34.73
CA ASP A 481 6.79 36.51 33.54
C ASP A 481 8.20 36.02 33.90
N GLY A 482 8.74 35.07 33.14
CA GLY A 482 10.03 34.45 33.45
C GLY A 482 10.40 33.28 32.54
N SER A 483 11.63 32.79 32.66
CA SER A 483 12.24 31.80 31.76
C SER A 483 12.72 30.55 32.48
N GLU A 484 11.97 30.09 33.48
CA GLU A 484 12.34 28.92 34.30
C GLU A 484 12.53 27.62 33.48
N VAL A 485 11.83 27.46 32.35
CA VAL A 485 11.96 26.25 31.53
C VAL A 485 13.13 26.37 30.55
N ASP A 486 14.23 25.69 30.90
CA ASP A 486 15.43 25.59 30.08
C ASP A 486 15.28 24.54 28.96
N PHE A 487 15.58 24.94 27.72
CA PHE A 487 15.65 24.04 26.57
C PHE A 487 16.84 23.07 26.64
N HIS A 488 17.83 23.32 27.50
CA HIS A 488 19.07 22.53 27.62
C HIS A 488 19.05 21.51 28.77
N GLN A 489 18.02 21.51 29.62
CA GLN A 489 17.91 20.56 30.72
C GLN A 489 17.74 19.12 30.21
N GLU A 490 18.50 18.17 30.78
CA GLU A 490 18.34 16.74 30.54
C GLU A 490 17.08 16.23 31.26
N LEU A 491 16.11 15.72 30.50
CA LEU A 491 14.81 15.26 31.02
C LEU A 491 14.60 13.75 30.79
N PRO A 492 13.84 13.05 31.66
CA PRO A 492 13.53 11.64 31.49
C PRO A 492 12.70 11.36 30.22
N ASP A 493 13.02 10.30 29.48
CA ASP A 493 12.31 9.94 28.23
C ASP A 493 10.94 9.27 28.49
N THR A 494 9.98 10.04 29.01
CA THR A 494 8.64 9.56 29.38
C THR A 494 7.53 10.21 28.56
N ASN A 495 6.35 9.60 28.57
CA ASN A 495 5.15 10.18 27.94
C ASN A 495 4.44 11.20 28.85
N HIS A 496 4.80 11.27 30.13
CA HIS A 496 4.22 12.21 31.08
C HIS A 496 4.74 13.64 30.89
N ALA A 497 4.13 14.61 31.59
CA ALA A 497 4.68 15.96 31.62
C ALA A 497 6.07 15.94 32.27
N ASP A 498 6.97 16.78 31.78
CA ASP A 498 8.37 16.82 32.24
C ASP A 498 8.50 17.63 33.54
N GLY A 499 7.51 18.48 33.83
CA GLY A 499 7.43 19.22 35.09
C GLY A 499 6.27 20.20 35.12
N GLY A 500 6.29 21.07 36.13
CA GLY A 500 5.38 22.20 36.23
C GLY A 500 6.12 23.47 36.62
N THR A 501 5.86 24.58 35.92
CA THR A 501 6.48 25.90 36.14
C THR A 501 5.41 26.93 36.54
N THR A 502 5.82 28.00 37.23
CA THR A 502 4.97 29.19 37.50
C THR A 502 5.34 30.39 36.63
N GLU A 503 6.42 30.28 35.86
CA GLU A 503 6.95 31.34 35.00
C GLU A 503 6.69 31.03 33.52
N LEU A 504 6.40 32.07 32.74
CA LEU A 504 6.14 31.95 31.31
C LEU A 504 6.72 33.15 30.56
N ASP A 505 7.53 32.88 29.53
CA ASP A 505 8.09 33.91 28.67
C ASP A 505 7.12 34.22 27.53
N GLU A 506 6.34 35.28 27.69
CA GLU A 506 5.28 35.64 26.75
C GLU A 506 5.79 35.91 25.33
N ASP A 507 7.01 36.44 25.23
CA ASP A 507 7.59 36.84 23.96
C ASP A 507 8.01 35.65 23.11
N ARG A 508 8.10 34.46 23.71
CA ARG A 508 8.39 33.18 23.04
C ARG A 508 7.18 32.29 22.85
N VAL A 509 6.02 32.63 23.41
CA VAL A 509 4.82 31.78 23.38
C VAL A 509 3.83 32.19 22.28
N PHE A 510 3.26 31.19 21.63
CA PHE A 510 2.16 31.33 20.69
C PHE A 510 1.08 30.26 20.94
N GLU A 511 -0.10 30.47 20.38
CA GLU A 511 -1.28 29.66 20.62
C GLU A 511 -1.91 29.16 19.32
N LEU A 512 -2.32 27.89 19.32
CA LEU A 512 -3.22 27.32 18.33
C LEU A 512 -4.61 27.21 18.95
N VAL A 513 -5.55 28.01 18.48
CA VAL A 513 -6.95 27.93 18.92
C VAL A 513 -7.66 26.94 18.02
N MET A 514 -8.18 25.86 18.61
CA MET A 514 -8.86 24.78 17.91
C MET A 514 -10.33 25.15 17.63
N LYS A 515 -10.97 24.47 16.67
CA LYS A 515 -12.41 24.63 16.35
C LYS A 515 -13.34 24.20 17.50
N ASN A 516 -12.84 23.39 18.44
CA ASN A 516 -13.56 22.99 19.66
C ASN A 516 -13.31 23.96 20.83
N ASP A 517 -12.76 25.15 20.56
CA ASP A 517 -12.42 26.22 21.50
C ASP A 517 -11.32 25.87 22.53
N LEU A 518 -10.70 24.70 22.42
CA LEU A 518 -9.50 24.39 23.20
C LEU A 518 -8.27 25.10 22.62
N VAL A 519 -7.28 25.36 23.48
CA VAL A 519 -6.05 26.07 23.10
C VAL A 519 -4.83 25.18 23.31
N VAL A 520 -3.93 25.16 22.32
CA VAL A 520 -2.59 24.59 22.44
C VAL A 520 -1.60 25.72 22.64
N ARG A 521 -0.92 25.73 23.79
CA ARG A 521 0.14 26.72 24.07
C ARG A 521 1.49 26.11 23.80
N LEU A 522 2.27 26.77 22.94
CA LEU A 522 3.59 26.33 22.51
C LEU A 522 4.59 27.46 22.74
N GLN A 523 5.74 27.12 23.33
CA GLN A 523 6.85 28.03 23.55
C GLN A 523 8.00 27.67 22.61
N ALA A 524 8.46 28.65 21.85
CA ALA A 524 9.62 28.54 20.97
C ALA A 524 10.92 28.89 21.69
N TYR A 525 12.07 28.59 21.06
CA TYR A 525 13.39 28.88 21.62
C TYR A 525 13.62 30.39 21.84
N ASN A 526 13.23 31.22 20.86
CA ASN A 526 13.34 32.68 20.92
C ASN A 526 12.17 33.37 20.18
N LYS A 527 12.11 34.71 20.26
CA LYS A 527 11.05 35.54 19.65
C LYS A 527 11.02 35.46 18.13
N ALA A 528 12.18 35.30 17.49
CA ALA A 528 12.29 35.16 16.03
C ALA A 528 11.72 33.80 15.58
N ALA A 529 12.12 32.71 16.24
CA ALA A 529 11.59 31.36 16.02
C ALA A 529 10.07 31.31 16.20
N ARG A 530 9.54 31.92 17.27
CA ARG A 530 8.08 32.02 17.48
C ARG A 530 7.38 32.66 16.28
N THR A 531 7.95 33.74 15.75
CA THR A 531 7.37 34.49 14.63
C THR A 531 7.39 33.67 13.34
N GLU A 532 8.46 32.93 13.07
CA GLU A 532 8.55 32.03 11.91
C GLU A 532 7.59 30.84 12.04
N TRP A 533 7.50 30.23 13.23
CA TRP A 533 6.52 29.18 13.54
C TRP A 533 5.09 29.64 13.26
N MET A 534 4.72 30.82 13.75
CA MET A 534 3.39 31.37 13.53
C MET A 534 3.12 31.60 12.03
N LYS A 535 4.06 32.22 11.32
CA LYS A 535 3.94 32.51 9.88
C LYS A 535 3.72 31.24 9.07
N ARG A 536 4.59 30.22 9.22
CA ARG A 536 4.50 28.95 8.48
C ARG A 536 3.25 28.16 8.84
N LEU A 537 2.92 28.05 10.14
CA LEU A 537 1.71 27.33 10.56
C LEU A 537 0.43 27.99 10.05
N GLN A 538 0.38 29.33 9.97
CA GLN A 538 -0.80 30.02 9.46
C GLN A 538 -1.00 29.76 7.96
N LEU A 539 0.08 29.70 7.18
CA LEU A 539 0.05 29.29 5.77
C LEU A 539 -0.40 27.82 5.62
N LEU A 540 0.22 26.91 6.38
CA LEU A 540 -0.12 25.48 6.35
C LEU A 540 -1.58 25.23 6.75
N VAL A 541 -2.09 25.86 7.81
CA VAL A 541 -3.49 25.73 8.24
C VAL A 541 -4.45 26.18 7.13
N THR A 542 -4.15 27.31 6.48
CA THR A 542 -4.98 27.83 5.39
C THR A 542 -4.97 26.90 4.18
N TYR A 543 -3.78 26.51 3.72
CA TYR A 543 -3.60 25.61 2.58
C TYR A 543 -4.28 24.25 2.82
N TRP A 544 -3.95 23.56 3.91
CA TRP A 544 -4.46 22.21 4.16
C TRP A 544 -5.97 22.18 4.41
N THR A 545 -6.55 23.24 5.01
CA THR A 545 -8.00 23.32 5.20
C THR A 545 -8.73 23.37 3.85
N GLU A 546 -8.29 24.22 2.92
CA GLU A 546 -8.91 24.29 1.60
C GLU A 546 -8.54 23.07 0.73
N ARG A 547 -7.31 22.54 0.84
CA ARG A 547 -6.88 21.36 0.08
C ARG A 547 -7.70 20.11 0.43
N ILE A 548 -7.92 19.83 1.72
CA ILE A 548 -8.73 18.69 2.18
C ILE A 548 -10.20 18.87 1.79
N LYS A 549 -10.71 20.10 1.79
CA LYS A 549 -12.05 20.41 1.28
C LYS A 549 -12.16 20.14 -0.22
N ALA A 550 -11.18 20.58 -1.01
CA ALA A 550 -11.12 20.30 -2.44
C ALA A 550 -11.05 18.79 -2.74
N ASP A 551 -10.31 18.01 -1.95
CA ASP A 551 -10.31 16.54 -2.05
C ASP A 551 -11.69 15.95 -1.82
N MET A 552 -12.39 16.42 -0.79
CA MET A 552 -13.75 15.97 -0.51
C MET A 552 -14.75 16.37 -1.59
N ASP A 553 -14.60 17.56 -2.16
CA ASP A 553 -15.43 18.02 -3.28
C ASP A 553 -15.15 17.21 -4.56
N LEU A 554 -13.90 16.78 -4.77
CA LEU A 554 -13.54 15.84 -5.84
C LEU A 554 -14.20 14.46 -5.63
N TYR A 555 -14.21 13.94 -4.40
CA TYR A 555 -14.95 12.71 -4.05
C TYR A 555 -16.44 12.84 -4.37
N LYS A 556 -17.08 13.92 -3.93
CA LYS A 556 -18.52 14.16 -4.13
C LYS A 556 -18.86 14.34 -5.61
N SER A 557 -18.08 15.13 -6.34
CA SER A 557 -18.32 15.39 -7.77
C SER A 557 -18.14 14.14 -8.61
N THR A 558 -17.08 13.34 -8.36
CA THR A 558 -16.86 12.06 -9.04
C THR A 558 -18.05 11.11 -8.82
N ARG A 559 -18.50 10.99 -7.56
CA ARG A 559 -19.68 10.20 -7.21
C ARG A 559 -20.93 10.68 -7.93
N GLN A 560 -21.23 11.97 -7.85
CA GLN A 560 -22.41 12.56 -8.52
C GLN A 560 -22.39 12.34 -10.03
N GLN A 561 -21.23 12.45 -10.67
CA GLN A 561 -21.08 12.18 -12.09
C GLN A 561 -21.38 10.71 -12.43
N ASN A 562 -20.88 9.77 -11.62
CA ASN A 562 -21.16 8.34 -11.79
C ASN A 562 -22.65 8.01 -11.62
N LEU A 563 -23.29 8.56 -10.59
CA LEU A 563 -24.73 8.41 -10.38
C LEU A 563 -25.52 8.89 -11.61
N ARG A 564 -25.18 10.08 -12.15
CA ARG A 564 -25.82 10.64 -13.35
C ARG A 564 -25.56 9.78 -14.60
N GLN A 565 -24.32 9.35 -14.83
CA GLN A 565 -23.95 8.58 -16.03
C GLN A 565 -24.56 7.18 -16.07
N LEU A 566 -24.71 6.55 -14.91
CA LEU A 566 -25.35 5.23 -14.78
C LEU A 566 -26.87 5.31 -14.62
N GLY A 567 -27.42 6.50 -14.34
CA GLY A 567 -28.85 6.68 -14.10
C GLY A 567 -29.32 6.00 -12.81
N ILE A 568 -28.47 5.99 -11.78
CA ILE A 568 -28.73 5.35 -10.48
C ILE A 568 -28.72 6.40 -9.36
N ASP A 569 -29.38 6.09 -8.26
CA ASP A 569 -29.33 6.89 -7.03
C ASP A 569 -28.32 6.32 -6.03
N GLU A 570 -28.12 7.02 -4.91
CA GLU A 570 -27.23 6.58 -3.81
C GLU A 570 -27.66 5.22 -3.21
N ARG A 571 -28.94 4.84 -3.33
CA ARG A 571 -29.43 3.54 -2.83
C ARG A 571 -28.96 2.41 -3.73
N ALA A 572 -29.18 2.54 -5.03
CA ALA A 572 -28.71 1.56 -6.01
C ALA A 572 -27.18 1.49 -6.07
N GLU A 573 -26.48 2.61 -5.83
CA GLU A 573 -25.02 2.64 -5.78
C GLU A 573 -24.43 1.69 -4.73
N ALA A 574 -25.05 1.55 -3.56
CA ALA A 574 -24.55 0.65 -2.51
C ALA A 574 -24.40 -0.80 -3.01
N LEU A 575 -25.25 -1.22 -3.95
CA LEU A 575 -25.19 -2.53 -4.60
C LEU A 575 -24.30 -2.50 -5.86
N VAL A 576 -24.50 -1.51 -6.73
CA VAL A 576 -23.78 -1.40 -8.01
C VAL A 576 -22.27 -1.24 -7.78
N GLY A 577 -21.87 -0.39 -6.83
CA GLY A 577 -20.47 -0.09 -6.56
C GLY A 577 -19.64 -1.32 -6.18
N GLN A 578 -20.23 -2.29 -5.47
CA GLN A 578 -19.55 -3.54 -5.11
C GLN A 578 -19.73 -4.63 -6.18
N PHE A 579 -20.99 -4.89 -6.53
CA PHE A 579 -21.41 -6.15 -7.16
C PHE A 579 -21.62 -6.04 -8.66
N ALA A 580 -21.59 -4.83 -9.23
CA ALA A 580 -21.79 -4.70 -10.65
C ALA A 580 -20.70 -5.41 -11.44
N TYR A 581 -21.13 -6.02 -12.54
CA TYR A 581 -20.26 -6.58 -13.56
C TYR A 581 -19.64 -5.46 -14.36
N LYS A 582 -18.49 -5.77 -14.96
CA LYS A 582 -17.73 -4.86 -15.83
C LYS A 582 -18.60 -4.11 -16.84
N TRP A 583 -19.52 -4.80 -17.51
CA TRP A 583 -20.38 -4.20 -18.53
C TRP A 583 -21.45 -3.25 -17.97
N GLU A 584 -21.90 -3.45 -16.72
CA GLU A 584 -22.88 -2.59 -16.04
C GLU A 584 -22.26 -1.24 -15.66
N VAL A 585 -20.96 -1.22 -15.31
CA VAL A 585 -20.24 -0.01 -14.87
C VAL A 585 -19.28 0.56 -15.92
N LYS A 586 -19.34 0.10 -17.17
CA LYS A 586 -18.38 0.53 -18.21
C LYS A 586 -18.33 2.05 -18.38
N LYS A 587 -19.47 2.72 -18.26
CA LYS A 587 -19.59 4.18 -18.45
C LYS A 587 -19.13 5.03 -17.25
N SER A 588 -18.81 4.43 -16.11
CA SER A 588 -18.40 5.20 -14.93
C SER A 588 -17.06 5.91 -15.14
N LEU A 589 -16.84 6.95 -14.36
CA LEU A 589 -15.60 7.68 -14.23
C LEU A 589 -14.85 7.25 -12.96
N ALA A 590 -13.54 7.06 -13.09
CA ALA A 590 -12.60 7.02 -11.99
C ALA A 590 -11.67 8.23 -12.08
N SER A 591 -11.43 8.91 -10.97
CA SER A 591 -10.57 10.10 -10.92
C SER A 591 -9.11 9.71 -10.69
N PRO A 592 -8.18 10.09 -11.58
CA PRO A 592 -6.76 9.82 -11.40
C PRO A 592 -6.16 10.60 -10.21
N SER A 593 -6.69 11.79 -9.89
CA SER A 593 -6.19 12.58 -8.75
C SER A 593 -6.59 11.99 -7.39
N LEU A 594 -7.74 11.29 -7.31
CA LEU A 594 -8.13 10.52 -6.11
C LEU A 594 -7.24 9.28 -5.92
N TYR A 595 -6.90 8.61 -7.03
CA TYR A 595 -6.00 7.47 -7.08
C TYR A 595 -4.63 7.86 -7.62
N ASN A 596 -4.03 8.93 -7.09
CA ASN A 596 -2.78 9.48 -7.63
C ASN A 596 -1.58 8.56 -7.39
N MET A 597 -0.50 8.83 -8.10
CA MET A 597 0.74 8.03 -8.04
C MET A 597 1.59 8.29 -6.80
N CYS A 598 1.37 9.35 -6.02
CA CYS A 598 2.27 9.72 -4.92
C CYS A 598 2.40 8.64 -3.85
N GLY A 599 1.30 7.95 -3.52
CA GLY A 599 1.34 6.83 -2.58
C GLY A 599 2.10 5.61 -3.11
N ILE A 600 2.13 5.43 -4.43
CA ILE A 600 2.80 4.30 -5.10
C ILE A 600 4.29 4.60 -5.32
N ALA A 601 4.61 5.82 -5.72
CA ALA A 601 5.94 6.31 -6.08
C ALA A 601 6.73 6.91 -4.90
N GLU A 602 6.18 6.89 -3.68
CA GLU A 602 6.81 7.40 -2.46
C GLU A 602 7.15 8.90 -2.49
N CYS A 603 6.37 9.70 -3.25
CA CYS A 603 6.57 11.15 -3.31
C CYS A 603 6.32 11.83 -1.95
N ARG A 604 5.55 11.18 -1.07
CA ARG A 604 5.19 11.70 0.25
C ARG A 604 5.36 10.61 1.30
N PRO A 605 5.77 10.96 2.54
CA PRO A 605 5.86 9.98 3.62
C PRO A 605 4.52 9.31 3.96
N ILE A 606 3.40 10.02 3.83
CA ILE A 606 2.05 9.52 4.11
C ILE A 606 1.42 9.06 2.79
N HIS A 607 1.02 7.79 2.72
CA HIS A 607 0.31 7.25 1.56
C HIS A 607 -1.17 7.65 1.60
N ILE A 608 -1.84 7.32 2.70
CA ILE A 608 -3.22 7.71 2.96
C ILE A 608 -3.41 7.87 4.47
N SER A 609 -4.33 8.73 4.87
CA SER A 609 -4.70 8.92 6.26
C SER A 609 -6.18 9.27 6.39
N GLY A 610 -6.75 9.01 7.57
CA GLY A 610 -8.14 9.31 7.83
C GLY A 610 -8.71 8.55 9.00
N THR A 611 -9.98 8.83 9.30
CA THR A 611 -10.69 8.19 10.39
C THR A 611 -11.21 6.81 9.99
N LEU A 612 -10.97 5.82 10.85
CA LEU A 612 -11.53 4.48 10.76
C LEU A 612 -12.15 4.06 12.09
N PHE A 613 -13.04 3.08 12.05
CA PHE A 613 -13.51 2.38 13.24
C PHE A 613 -12.77 1.06 13.36
N ARG A 614 -12.04 0.87 14.45
CA ARG A 614 -11.23 -0.32 14.68
C ARG A 614 -11.84 -1.20 15.74
N LYS A 615 -11.74 -2.51 15.51
CA LYS A 615 -12.05 -3.56 16.46
C LYS A 615 -10.81 -4.46 16.63
N PRO A 616 -10.00 -4.26 17.68
CA PRO A 616 -8.69 -4.91 17.85
C PRO A 616 -8.71 -6.44 18.00
N ARG A 617 -9.87 -7.00 18.36
CA ARG A 617 -10.14 -8.44 18.53
C ARG A 617 -11.57 -8.75 18.08
N LYS A 618 -11.82 -9.97 17.60
CA LYS A 618 -13.16 -10.39 17.11
C LYS A 618 -14.31 -10.14 18.09
N HIS A 619 -14.10 -10.21 19.41
CA HIS A 619 -15.16 -9.96 20.41
C HIS A 619 -15.10 -8.57 21.06
N SER A 620 -14.19 -7.68 20.63
CA SER A 620 -14.12 -6.31 21.14
C SER A 620 -15.17 -5.40 20.50
N THR A 621 -15.41 -4.22 21.07
CA THR A 621 -16.26 -3.20 20.46
C THR A 621 -15.47 -2.35 19.46
N PHE A 622 -16.19 -1.68 18.55
CA PHE A 622 -15.59 -0.70 17.66
C PHE A 622 -15.21 0.57 18.43
N SER A 623 -14.01 1.06 18.20
CA SER A 623 -13.53 2.37 18.64
C SER A 623 -13.14 3.21 17.44
N ARG A 624 -13.59 4.47 17.40
CA ARG A 624 -13.13 5.45 16.39
C ARG A 624 -11.66 5.76 16.64
N CYS A 625 -10.85 5.68 15.59
CA CYS A 625 -9.41 5.94 15.61
C CYS A 625 -9.00 6.66 14.33
N HIS A 626 -7.91 7.41 14.41
CA HIS A 626 -7.29 8.01 13.24
C HIS A 626 -6.14 7.12 12.81
N VAL A 627 -6.03 6.88 11.51
CA VAL A 627 -5.01 5.97 10.97
C VAL A 627 -4.19 6.70 9.92
N ILE A 628 -2.87 6.50 9.97
CA ILE A 628 -1.92 6.96 8.97
C ILE A 628 -1.23 5.73 8.41
N LEU A 629 -1.34 5.50 7.10
CA LEU A 629 -0.60 4.47 6.37
C LEU A 629 0.68 5.07 5.79
N SER A 630 1.81 4.45 6.12
CA SER A 630 3.12 4.86 5.62
C SER A 630 4.06 3.66 5.57
N HIS A 631 4.70 3.42 4.43
CA HIS A 631 5.80 2.45 4.22
C HIS A 631 5.58 1.10 4.92
N GLY A 632 4.46 0.44 4.63
CA GLY A 632 4.16 -0.87 5.20
C GLY A 632 3.68 -0.87 6.66
N HIS A 633 3.43 0.30 7.25
CA HIS A 633 2.95 0.44 8.62
C HIS A 633 1.66 1.26 8.69
N MET A 634 0.69 0.74 9.43
CA MET A 634 -0.49 1.49 9.85
C MET A 634 -0.28 2.00 11.28
N LEU A 635 -0.11 3.31 11.41
CA LEU A 635 -0.02 4.01 12.67
C LEU A 635 -1.44 4.36 13.14
N ILE A 636 -1.79 3.93 14.35
CA ILE A 636 -3.16 4.06 14.88
C ILE A 636 -3.12 5.02 16.06
N PHE A 637 -3.86 6.11 15.92
CA PHE A 637 -3.98 7.17 16.90
C PHE A 637 -5.38 7.20 17.50
N GLN A 638 -5.46 7.67 18.73
CA GLN A 638 -6.71 7.86 19.43
C GLN A 638 -7.47 9.03 18.84
N ASP A 639 -8.71 8.80 18.41
CA ASP A 639 -9.56 9.85 17.84
C ASP A 639 -10.60 10.39 18.84
N THR A 640 -11.04 9.57 19.79
CA THR A 640 -12.01 10.01 20.79
C THR A 640 -11.53 9.70 22.21
N LEU A 641 -11.58 10.71 23.08
CA LEU A 641 -11.45 10.54 24.53
C LEU A 641 -12.84 10.40 25.16
N ARG A 642 -12.99 9.46 26.08
CA ARG A 642 -14.24 9.23 26.82
C ARG A 642 -14.01 9.17 28.32
N LYS A 643 -14.95 9.71 29.09
CA LYS A 643 -15.02 9.46 30.55
C LYS A 643 -15.42 8.01 30.82
N ARG A 644 -15.28 7.55 32.06
CA ARG A 644 -15.85 6.26 32.51
C ARG A 644 -17.36 6.16 32.27
N SER A 645 -18.07 7.30 32.23
CA SER A 645 -19.50 7.38 31.89
C SER A 645 -19.80 7.29 30.38
N GLY A 646 -18.79 7.20 29.51
CA GLY A 646 -18.96 7.13 28.05
C GLY A 646 -19.07 8.49 27.34
N LYS A 647 -19.25 9.60 28.08
CA LYS A 647 -19.31 10.97 27.51
C LYS A 647 -17.97 11.34 26.85
N THR A 648 -18.05 11.90 25.65
CA THR A 648 -16.89 12.39 24.90
C THR A 648 -16.24 13.59 25.60
N ILE A 649 -14.91 13.66 25.52
CA ILE A 649 -14.11 14.76 26.07
C ILE A 649 -13.39 15.41 24.89
N GLY A 650 -13.50 16.74 24.79
CA GLY A 650 -12.68 17.53 23.88
C GLY A 650 -11.20 17.32 24.19
N HIS A 651 -10.38 17.26 23.15
CA HIS A 651 -8.94 17.12 23.27
C HIS A 651 -8.26 17.95 22.19
N ILE A 652 -6.99 18.26 22.42
CA ILE A 652 -6.21 19.14 21.54
C ILE A 652 -5.31 18.40 20.54
N HIS A 653 -5.06 17.11 20.76
CA HIS A 653 -4.18 16.30 19.92
C HIS A 653 -4.47 14.80 20.06
N HIS A 654 -4.09 14.04 19.04
CA HIS A 654 -4.27 12.60 18.96
C HIS A 654 -3.00 11.88 19.41
N GLU A 655 -3.11 11.01 20.42
CA GLU A 655 -2.00 10.19 20.90
C GLU A 655 -1.95 8.84 20.18
N ARG A 656 -0.74 8.32 19.93
CA ARG A 656 -0.55 7.03 19.29
C ARG A 656 -0.92 5.89 20.24
N ILE A 657 -1.84 5.03 19.80
CA ILE A 657 -2.27 3.84 20.54
C ILE A 657 -1.42 2.63 20.18
N SER A 658 -1.18 2.41 18.89
CA SER A 658 -0.50 1.22 18.40
C SER A 658 -0.01 1.39 16.97
N SER A 659 0.82 0.46 16.50
CA SER A 659 1.19 0.31 15.09
C SER A 659 0.96 -1.13 14.64
N ILE A 660 0.52 -1.29 13.40
CA ILE A 660 0.38 -2.60 12.74
C ILE A 660 1.35 -2.59 11.56
N SER A 661 2.28 -3.55 11.53
CA SER A 661 3.10 -3.81 10.35
C SER A 661 2.34 -4.68 9.38
N LEU A 662 2.36 -4.34 8.10
CA LEU A 662 1.75 -5.11 7.01
C LEU A 662 2.61 -6.30 6.58
N GLN A 663 3.82 -6.43 7.15
CA GLN A 663 4.73 -7.53 6.88
C GLN A 663 4.10 -8.86 7.32
N ASP A 664 4.07 -9.83 6.41
CA ASP A 664 3.45 -11.14 6.65
C ASP A 664 2.00 -11.07 7.14
N SER A 665 1.28 -10.03 6.69
CA SER A 665 -0.16 -9.88 6.90
C SER A 665 -0.95 -10.24 5.65
N TYR A 666 -2.25 -10.51 5.83
CA TYR A 666 -3.18 -10.71 4.73
C TYR A 666 -4.35 -9.75 4.87
N LEU A 667 -4.84 -9.23 3.76
CA LEU A 667 -5.93 -8.27 3.70
C LEU A 667 -7.13 -8.87 2.94
N TYR A 668 -8.30 -8.91 3.57
CA TYR A 668 -9.56 -9.26 2.90
C TYR A 668 -10.67 -8.29 3.29
N SER A 669 -11.69 -8.21 2.45
CA SER A 669 -12.74 -7.19 2.48
C SER A 669 -14.08 -7.75 2.00
N GLY A 670 -15.15 -6.96 2.15
CA GLY A 670 -16.46 -7.29 1.59
C GLY A 670 -17.17 -8.41 2.36
N LEU A 671 -17.94 -9.24 1.66
CA LEU A 671 -18.82 -10.27 2.28
C LEU A 671 -18.05 -11.27 3.15
N LEU A 672 -16.77 -11.54 2.83
CA LEU A 672 -15.94 -12.45 3.63
C LEU A 672 -15.70 -11.95 5.07
N THR A 673 -15.90 -10.65 5.32
CA THR A 673 -15.75 -10.01 6.64
C THR A 673 -16.98 -10.12 7.53
N GLU A 674 -18.12 -10.59 7.01
CA GLU A 674 -19.35 -10.73 7.80
C GLU A 674 -19.18 -11.58 9.04
N GLY A 675 -18.42 -12.68 8.93
CA GLY A 675 -18.11 -13.55 10.06
C GLY A 675 -17.27 -12.89 11.17
N ASP A 676 -16.65 -11.75 10.91
CA ASP A 676 -15.89 -10.95 11.89
C ASP A 676 -16.75 -9.87 12.57
N LEU A 677 -17.91 -9.55 11.96
CA LEU A 677 -18.90 -8.59 12.43
C LEU A 677 -19.97 -9.30 13.29
N LEU A 678 -19.55 -9.84 14.44
CA LEU A 678 -20.40 -10.60 15.38
C LEU A 678 -21.80 -10.02 15.69
N TYR A 679 -21.93 -8.69 15.63
CA TYR A 679 -23.18 -7.98 15.79
C TYR A 679 -23.47 -7.26 14.48
N GLN A 680 -24.15 -7.93 13.56
CA GLN A 680 -24.71 -7.25 12.40
C GLN A 680 -25.85 -6.36 12.89
N ASN A 681 -25.97 -5.16 12.30
CA ASN A 681 -27.16 -4.35 12.49
C ASN A 681 -28.36 -5.16 12.00
N GLN A 682 -29.22 -5.60 12.93
CA GLN A 682 -30.52 -6.23 12.61
C GLN A 682 -31.62 -5.17 12.57
N THR A 683 -31.26 -3.89 12.43
CA THR A 683 -32.22 -2.80 12.29
C THR A 683 -33.00 -3.00 11.01
N PHE A 684 -34.24 -3.45 11.16
CA PHE A 684 -35.18 -3.63 10.07
C PHE A 684 -35.67 -2.25 9.62
N ASP A 685 -35.34 -1.87 8.39
CA ASP A 685 -35.97 -0.71 7.74
C ASP A 685 -37.28 -1.18 7.09
N SER A 686 -38.42 -0.75 7.64
CA SER A 686 -39.74 -1.08 7.08
C SER A 686 -39.94 -0.54 5.66
N ASN A 687 -39.21 0.51 5.28
CA ASN A 687 -39.26 1.07 3.94
C ASN A 687 -38.37 0.30 2.96
N MET A 688 -37.45 -0.56 3.44
CA MET A 688 -36.47 -1.25 2.62
C MET A 688 -36.20 -2.69 3.10
N PRO A 689 -37.16 -3.62 2.90
CA PRO A 689 -36.98 -5.01 3.29
C PRO A 689 -35.77 -5.62 2.58
N GLY A 690 -34.82 -6.15 3.36
CA GLY A 690 -33.58 -6.77 2.87
C GLY A 690 -32.34 -5.88 2.98
N HIS A 691 -32.49 -4.59 3.25
CA HIS A 691 -31.37 -3.71 3.62
C HIS A 691 -31.35 -3.49 5.13
N HIS A 692 -30.16 -3.60 5.71
CA HIS A 692 -29.99 -3.55 7.16
C HIS A 692 -29.30 -2.27 7.65
N SER A 693 -28.67 -1.52 6.74
CA SER A 693 -27.99 -0.25 7.03
C SER A 693 -28.93 0.95 6.89
N LEU A 694 -29.07 1.71 7.98
CA LEU A 694 -29.70 3.03 7.92
C LEU A 694 -28.79 4.03 7.18
N PRO A 695 -29.35 4.97 6.40
CA PRO A 695 -28.59 6.07 5.81
C PRO A 695 -27.83 6.88 6.86
N ARG A 696 -26.55 7.14 6.61
CA ARG A 696 -25.66 7.91 7.48
C ARG A 696 -25.27 9.22 6.81
N VAL A 697 -25.25 10.30 7.61
CA VAL A 697 -24.76 11.62 7.19
C VAL A 697 -23.66 12.05 8.15
N TYR A 698 -22.50 12.37 7.60
CA TYR A 698 -21.35 12.87 8.34
C TYR A 698 -21.34 14.40 8.28
N LEU A 699 -21.67 15.05 9.40
CA LEU A 699 -21.83 16.52 9.44
C LEU A 699 -20.51 17.29 9.30
N GLU A 700 -19.37 16.62 9.55
CA GLU A 700 -18.03 17.20 9.45
C GLU A 700 -17.72 17.68 8.02
N ASP A 701 -18.15 16.91 7.03
CA ASP A 701 -17.85 17.12 5.61
C ASP A 701 -19.07 17.00 4.68
N GLY A 702 -20.25 16.67 5.22
CA GLY A 702 -21.48 16.47 4.45
C GLY A 702 -21.49 15.17 3.63
N TRP A 703 -20.62 14.21 3.93
CA TRP A 703 -20.60 12.93 3.24
C TRP A 703 -21.79 12.04 3.64
N THR A 704 -22.35 11.30 2.68
CA THR A 704 -23.50 10.39 2.90
C THR A 704 -23.12 8.95 2.56
N SER A 705 -23.71 7.98 3.27
CA SER A 705 -23.53 6.56 2.96
C SER A 705 -24.75 5.74 3.38
N THR A 706 -25.21 4.87 2.48
CA THR A 706 -26.24 3.84 2.68
C THR A 706 -25.64 2.43 2.70
N ASP A 707 -24.31 2.32 2.62
CA ASP A 707 -23.59 1.06 2.47
C ASP A 707 -23.77 0.12 3.66
N GLU A 708 -23.87 -1.18 3.38
CA GLU A 708 -23.92 -2.21 4.40
C GLU A 708 -22.60 -2.35 5.17
N ASP A 709 -22.67 -2.96 6.35
CA ASP A 709 -21.52 -3.08 7.24
C ASP A 709 -20.37 -3.89 6.63
N ALA A 710 -20.67 -4.97 5.91
CA ALA A 710 -19.66 -5.76 5.18
C ALA A 710 -19.01 -4.94 4.04
N MET A 711 -19.76 -4.04 3.40
CA MET A 711 -19.29 -3.19 2.31
C MET A 711 -18.39 -2.05 2.77
N THR A 712 -18.41 -1.72 4.05
CA THR A 712 -17.55 -0.69 4.65
C THR A 712 -16.37 -1.30 5.43
N THR A 713 -16.27 -2.64 5.46
CA THR A 713 -15.33 -3.36 6.33
C THR A 713 -14.19 -4.01 5.55
N PHE A 714 -13.00 -3.94 6.12
CA PHE A 714 -11.83 -4.72 5.73
C PHE A 714 -11.12 -5.27 6.97
N VAL A 715 -10.37 -6.35 6.80
CA VAL A 715 -9.71 -7.06 7.88
C VAL A 715 -8.25 -7.30 7.54
N ILE A 716 -7.38 -6.99 8.51
CA ILE A 716 -5.97 -7.35 8.47
C ILE A 716 -5.78 -8.55 9.38
N TRP A 717 -5.29 -9.63 8.80
CA TRP A 717 -5.02 -10.88 9.49
C TRP A 717 -3.51 -11.09 9.67
N HIS A 718 -3.13 -11.51 10.87
CA HIS A 718 -1.76 -11.90 11.21
C HIS A 718 -1.73 -13.30 11.81
N ALA A 719 -0.66 -14.05 11.57
CA ALA A 719 -0.44 -15.31 12.25
C ALA A 719 -0.15 -15.09 13.75
N ASN A 720 -0.82 -15.85 14.62
CA ASN A 720 -0.62 -15.75 16.08
C ASN A 720 0.62 -16.50 16.56
N SER A 721 0.82 -17.72 16.06
CA SER A 721 1.95 -18.55 16.45
C SER A 721 3.11 -18.35 15.48
N LYS A 722 4.31 -18.20 16.05
CA LYS A 722 5.55 -18.17 15.29
C LYS A 722 6.40 -19.39 15.65
N SER A 723 6.82 -20.15 14.64
CA SER A 723 7.72 -21.28 14.73
C SER A 723 9.15 -20.89 14.34
N TRP A 724 10.13 -21.63 14.83
CA TRP A 724 11.52 -21.47 14.41
C TRP A 724 11.75 -22.23 13.11
N PHE A 725 12.32 -21.55 12.12
CA PHE A 725 12.67 -22.11 10.83
C PHE A 725 14.14 -21.88 10.55
N LYS A 726 14.83 -22.91 10.07
CA LYS A 726 16.22 -22.78 9.62
C LYS A 726 16.19 -22.38 8.15
N SER A 727 16.34 -21.08 7.88
CA SER A 727 16.61 -20.62 6.53
C SER A 727 18.07 -20.96 6.20
N ALA A 728 18.28 -21.70 5.11
CA ALA A 728 19.57 -21.69 4.47
C ALA A 728 19.58 -20.40 3.64
N ASN A 729 20.27 -19.37 4.13
CA ASN A 729 20.59 -18.26 3.25
C ASN A 729 21.59 -18.83 2.25
N TYR A 730 21.19 -18.90 0.98
CA TYR A 730 21.99 -19.28 -0.18
C TYR A 730 22.37 -20.77 -0.28
N VAL A 731 21.94 -21.40 -1.38
CA VAL A 731 22.42 -22.72 -1.83
C VAL A 731 23.60 -22.55 -2.80
N ASP A 732 23.79 -21.35 -3.37
CA ASP A 732 24.88 -21.09 -4.32
C ASP A 732 26.28 -21.24 -3.69
N ASP A 733 26.47 -20.91 -2.41
CA ASP A 733 27.76 -21.13 -1.73
C ASP A 733 28.13 -22.63 -1.61
N VAL A 734 27.15 -23.54 -1.69
CA VAL A 734 27.41 -24.99 -1.63
C VAL A 734 27.95 -25.51 -2.97
N ARG A 735 27.55 -24.91 -4.09
CA ARG A 735 28.02 -25.33 -5.41
C ARG A 735 29.29 -24.63 -5.86
N THR A 736 29.49 -23.35 -5.53
CA THR A 736 30.75 -22.66 -5.84
C THR A 736 31.92 -23.09 -4.94
N GLN A 737 31.65 -23.76 -3.81
CA GLN A 737 32.71 -24.37 -2.99
C GLN A 737 32.96 -25.85 -3.28
N GLU A 738 32.08 -26.56 -4.00
CA GLU A 738 32.37 -27.93 -4.45
C GLU A 738 33.48 -27.97 -5.51
N ASP A 739 33.73 -26.85 -6.21
CA ASP A 739 34.87 -26.68 -7.13
C ASP A 739 36.14 -26.09 -6.48
N GLN A 740 36.12 -25.80 -5.18
CA GLN A 740 37.31 -25.41 -4.40
C GLN A 740 37.48 -26.34 -3.22
N GLN A 741 38.27 -27.40 -3.44
CA GLN A 741 38.80 -28.21 -2.35
C GLN A 741 39.46 -27.34 -1.26
N LEU A 742 39.16 -27.70 0.01
CA LEU A 742 39.76 -27.25 1.28
C LEU A 742 39.11 -25.99 1.91
N ASP A 743 38.09 -26.17 2.75
CA ASP A 743 38.24 -26.17 4.23
C ASP A 743 36.89 -26.42 4.93
N SER A 744 36.92 -27.06 6.09
CA SER A 744 35.77 -27.56 6.85
C SER A 744 34.94 -26.49 7.59
N GLY A 745 34.46 -25.48 6.86
CA GLY A 745 33.59 -24.43 7.39
C GLY A 745 32.13 -24.86 7.53
N LYS A 746 31.63 -25.07 8.76
CA LYS A 746 30.20 -25.31 9.04
C LYS A 746 29.33 -24.19 8.42
N VAL A 747 28.49 -24.54 7.45
CA VAL A 747 27.44 -23.67 6.88
C VAL A 747 26.59 -23.08 8.03
N LYS A 748 26.67 -21.76 8.24
CA LYS A 748 25.89 -21.06 9.28
C LYS A 748 24.41 -20.96 8.86
N THR A 749 23.60 -21.96 9.20
CA THR A 749 22.13 -21.86 9.03
C THR A 749 21.56 -20.83 10.02
N LYS A 750 20.91 -19.77 9.53
CA LYS A 750 20.26 -18.77 10.38
C LYS A 750 18.89 -19.30 10.83
N LEU A 751 18.64 -19.34 12.15
CA LEU A 751 17.30 -19.56 12.67
C LEU A 751 16.51 -18.25 12.55
N THR A 752 15.41 -18.27 11.80
CA THR A 752 14.44 -17.18 11.69
C THR A 752 13.11 -17.60 12.30
N ARG A 753 12.35 -16.63 12.82
CA ARG A 753 11.07 -16.87 13.47
C ARG A 753 9.94 -16.54 12.48
N VAL A 754 9.28 -17.57 11.97
CA VAL A 754 8.27 -17.51 10.90
C VAL A 754 6.89 -17.88 11.43
N SER A 755 5.78 -17.57 10.75
CA SER A 755 4.43 -17.97 11.19
C SER A 755 4.27 -19.49 11.27
N GLN A 756 3.35 -20.05 12.05
CA GLN A 756 3.06 -21.50 11.99
C GLN A 756 1.95 -21.77 10.96
N LEU A 757 2.25 -22.59 9.94
CA LEU A 757 1.24 -22.96 8.95
C LEU A 757 0.19 -23.92 9.55
N GLY A 758 -1.05 -23.79 9.11
CA GLY A 758 -2.22 -24.54 9.56
C GLY A 758 -2.82 -24.06 10.89
N ALA A 759 -2.25 -23.01 11.49
CA ALA A 759 -2.76 -22.39 12.73
C ALA A 759 -3.70 -21.21 12.42
N THR A 760 -4.58 -20.91 13.38
CA THR A 760 -5.44 -19.73 13.35
C THR A 760 -4.64 -18.47 13.69
N GLY A 761 -5.09 -17.32 13.21
CA GLY A 761 -4.44 -16.04 13.43
C GLY A 761 -5.28 -15.04 14.22
N ARG A 762 -4.82 -13.80 14.22
CA ARG A 762 -5.50 -12.63 14.79
C ARG A 762 -5.99 -11.75 13.66
N SER A 763 -7.31 -11.55 13.63
CA SER A 763 -7.99 -10.56 12.80
C SER A 763 -8.09 -9.23 13.54
N VAL A 764 -7.70 -8.14 12.89
CA VAL A 764 -8.02 -6.76 13.29
C VAL A 764 -8.99 -6.21 12.25
N VAL A 765 -10.20 -5.88 12.69
CA VAL A 765 -11.27 -5.42 11.80
C VAL A 765 -11.26 -3.89 11.78
N PHE A 766 -11.33 -3.34 10.58
CA PHE A 766 -11.48 -1.91 10.32
C PHE A 766 -12.76 -1.66 9.52
N LYS A 767 -13.45 -0.58 9.85
CA LYS A 767 -14.65 -0.12 9.16
C LYS A 767 -14.47 1.35 8.77
N ALA A 768 -14.68 1.66 7.49
CA ALA A 768 -14.67 3.02 6.94
C ALA A 768 -16.08 3.65 7.02
N ARG A 769 -16.23 4.91 6.61
CA ARG A 769 -17.53 5.59 6.62
C ARG A 769 -18.42 5.15 5.45
N SER A 770 -17.80 4.83 4.31
CA SER A 770 -18.44 4.37 3.08
C SER A 770 -17.63 3.28 2.37
N ARG A 771 -18.26 2.65 1.37
CA ARG A 771 -17.62 1.67 0.49
C ARG A 771 -16.46 2.31 -0.29
N ALA A 772 -16.65 3.53 -0.81
CA ALA A 772 -15.62 4.25 -1.56
C ALA A 772 -14.36 4.51 -0.72
N GLU A 773 -14.50 4.91 0.54
CA GLU A 773 -13.35 5.09 1.43
C GLU A 773 -12.65 3.77 1.75
N ARG A 774 -13.42 2.70 2.01
CA ARG A 774 -12.86 1.35 2.21
C ARG A 774 -12.00 0.95 1.01
N ASP A 775 -12.48 1.22 -0.21
CA ASP A 775 -11.76 0.87 -1.44
C ASP A 775 -10.42 1.57 -1.55
N HIS A 776 -10.35 2.87 -1.22
CA HIS A 776 -9.10 3.62 -1.17
C HIS A 776 -8.14 3.04 -0.13
N TRP A 777 -8.63 2.71 1.07
CA TRP A 777 -7.81 2.07 2.10
C TRP A 777 -7.27 0.72 1.64
N VAL A 778 -8.12 -0.13 1.04
CA VAL A 778 -7.71 -1.47 0.59
C VAL A 778 -6.67 -1.37 -0.52
N MET A 779 -6.86 -0.50 -1.52
CA MET A 779 -5.89 -0.30 -2.59
C MET A 779 -4.56 0.28 -2.09
N ALA A 780 -4.59 1.25 -1.19
CA ALA A 780 -3.39 1.82 -0.60
C ALA A 780 -2.60 0.76 0.19
N ILE A 781 -3.29 -0.04 1.01
CA ILE A 781 -2.66 -1.14 1.77
C ILE A 781 -2.10 -2.21 0.82
N GLN A 782 -2.79 -2.52 -0.27
CA GLN A 782 -2.29 -3.45 -1.29
C GLN A 782 -1.01 -2.94 -1.95
N ALA A 783 -0.96 -1.66 -2.35
CA ALA A 783 0.23 -1.06 -2.95
C ALA A 783 1.43 -1.10 -2.00
N GLU A 784 1.23 -0.81 -0.71
CA GLU A 784 2.28 -0.94 0.33
C GLU A 784 2.72 -2.40 0.52
N THR A 785 1.77 -3.34 0.55
CA THR A 785 2.09 -4.78 0.70
C THR A 785 2.85 -5.30 -0.53
N GLU A 786 2.49 -4.87 -1.73
CA GLU A 786 3.18 -5.22 -2.98
C GLU A 786 4.63 -4.75 -2.99
N ARG A 787 4.89 -3.55 -2.48
CA ARG A 787 6.24 -3.01 -2.34
C ARG A 787 7.10 -3.88 -1.41
N MET A 788 6.53 -4.33 -0.30
CA MET A 788 7.23 -5.13 0.71
C MET A 788 7.48 -6.59 0.28
N VAL A 789 6.52 -7.21 -0.42
CA VAL A 789 6.60 -8.63 -0.82
C VAL A 789 7.76 -8.90 -1.80
N ALA A 790 8.26 -7.88 -2.51
CA ALA A 790 9.48 -7.98 -3.31
C ALA A 790 10.72 -8.45 -2.54
N HIS A 791 10.67 -8.49 -1.19
CA HIS A 791 11.81 -8.78 -0.32
C HIS A 791 11.80 -10.13 0.41
N ASN A 792 10.77 -11.00 0.29
CA ASN A 792 10.63 -12.16 1.19
C ASN A 792 10.17 -13.48 0.52
N ASP A 793 11.13 -14.30 0.07
CA ASP A 793 10.89 -15.70 -0.32
C ASP A 793 11.27 -16.67 0.83
N GLU A 794 10.30 -17.10 1.63
CA GLU A 794 10.50 -18.04 2.77
C GLU A 794 10.16 -19.51 2.45
N VAL A 795 10.57 -20.03 1.29
CA VAL A 795 10.32 -21.44 0.90
C VAL A 795 11.63 -22.22 0.81
N ARG A 796 11.72 -23.37 1.50
CA ARG A 796 12.84 -24.31 1.35
C ARG A 796 12.42 -25.51 0.54
N ILE A 797 12.99 -25.62 -0.66
CA ILE A 797 12.89 -26.81 -1.50
C ILE A 797 14.00 -27.77 -1.11
N VAL A 798 13.65 -29.05 -1.02
CA VAL A 798 14.62 -30.13 -0.81
C VAL A 798 14.65 -30.96 -2.09
N ASN A 799 15.85 -31.09 -2.68
CA ASN A 799 16.13 -32.07 -3.74
C ASN A 799 16.65 -33.34 -3.07
N GLY A 800 16.14 -34.52 -3.44
CA GLY A 800 16.63 -35.78 -2.92
C GLY A 800 18.11 -35.97 -3.26
N SER A 801 18.99 -35.98 -2.26
CA SER A 801 20.37 -36.46 -2.44
C SER A 801 20.30 -37.92 -2.87
N LYS A 802 20.73 -38.23 -4.10
CA LYS A 802 21.10 -39.60 -4.47
C LYS A 802 22.26 -39.99 -3.57
N GLY A 803 21.98 -40.65 -2.46
CA GLY A 803 23.01 -41.35 -1.70
C GLY A 803 23.63 -42.38 -2.64
N SER A 804 24.86 -42.15 -3.07
CA SER A 804 25.70 -43.19 -3.63
C SER A 804 25.83 -44.27 -2.57
N ALA A 805 25.11 -45.37 -2.73
CA ALA A 805 25.41 -46.60 -2.03
C ALA A 805 26.76 -47.10 -2.57
N GLY A 806 27.85 -46.63 -1.95
CA GLY A 806 29.15 -47.28 -2.04
C GLY A 806 29.07 -48.57 -1.22
N ARG A 807 29.37 -49.69 -1.87
CA ARG A 807 29.69 -50.95 -1.21
C ARG A 807 30.92 -50.81 -0.34
#